data_AF-A0A2V7ES15-F1
#
_entry.id   AF-A0A2V7ES15-F1
#
_cell.length_a   1.000
_cell.length_b   1.000
_cell.length_c   1.000
_cell.angle_alpha   90.00
_cell.angle_beta   90.00
_cell.angle_gamma   90.00
#
_symmetry.space_group_name_H-M   'P 1'
#
loop_
_entity.id
_entity.type
_entity.pdbx_description
1 polymer ?
#
loop_
_entity_poly.entity_id
_entity_poly.type
_entity_poly.pdbx_seq_one_letter_code
_entity_poly.pdbx_strand_id
1 'polypeptide(L)'
;MTLHLVCTLLAWQQPAQQPAAPTVPQPIARVDVKPAEYALQVGDTVRLHATAYDSSGRAMPEAVIRWFASGGRFEGAVDTTGLVSAGSTGTLNVAAVAGLPGRAVKSTVAFAHITVLPQPPAKIAVAPRAERMLAGTALVLEAVPYAANGDRRYDRVTWKSSRPAVADVTPLGHLTARAAGRATITAAAGKASESWTLVVLPNPVVRLSVAPADTAVRAGDVVRFAFVATDVARKSVGDARPEWAVSPVGQGYATVDGAGVFVADQPGTYRVIATLGARSAEAFVQVAARNVTRQVTIVGRLPLKGLAAAELWLHPDGKHAYMSTIADRIYAIDIADPAKPFVTDSVIVDARVVNDVMTTEDGKYGVMTREGASTRKNGIVILSFEDPAHPKPIAEFTETVTGGVHSTYVYKGYVYLTDDATGSMRVIDIRDPYHPKQVARWQVERPEAGRMLHDIDIRDGLATLSYWNDGLVILDVGNGMKRGTPENPQLVLQYKYDLNELYKKVELAGGPGFIRGTHTSWRHGRYVFVGDEVFPARQQGGGPGVIGLGRAYGRLHVIDIADLTDPHEVAWFEPEDGGSHNVWIAGDTLYMGDYQGGLRVLDISGELKGDLLAQGREYAHVHTGDAAGFVPNGANAWGAIYARGLVYVPDINSGLWVVKVEPQQPVIP
;
A
#
# COMPACT_ATOMS: atom_id res chain seq x y z
N MET A 1 78.22 -57.32 48.71
CA MET A 1 78.97 -56.15 49.23
C MET A 1 78.78 -55.05 48.20
N THR A 2 78.23 -53.87 48.48
CA THR A 2 78.38 -53.01 49.66
C THR A 2 77.21 -52.02 49.70
N LEU A 3 76.70 -51.73 50.90
CA LEU A 3 75.73 -50.67 51.23
C LEU A 3 76.31 -49.28 50.95
N HIS A 4 75.48 -48.29 50.56
CA HIS A 4 75.71 -46.87 50.84
C HIS A 4 74.43 -46.21 51.38
N LEU A 5 74.65 -45.39 52.42
CA LEU A 5 73.74 -44.61 53.25
C LEU A 5 72.77 -43.72 52.46
N VAL A 6 71.53 -43.60 52.96
CA VAL A 6 70.59 -42.52 52.61
C VAL A 6 70.44 -41.61 53.82
N CYS A 7 70.85 -40.34 53.67
CA CYS A 7 70.56 -39.25 54.58
C CYS A 7 69.23 -38.59 54.20
N THR A 8 68.34 -38.46 55.17
CA THR A 8 67.08 -37.70 55.12
C THR A 8 67.32 -36.20 55.30
N LEU A 9 66.80 -35.38 54.37
CA LEU A 9 66.64 -33.94 54.50
C LEU A 9 65.16 -33.60 54.30
N LEU A 10 64.53 -33.05 55.33
CA LEU A 10 63.15 -32.54 55.31
C LEU A 10 63.10 -31.22 54.52
N ALA A 11 62.37 -31.22 53.41
CA ALA A 11 61.99 -30.01 52.67
C ALA A 11 60.59 -29.55 53.11
N TRP A 12 60.44 -28.26 53.38
CA TRP A 12 59.16 -27.60 53.65
C TRP A 12 58.28 -27.65 52.39
N GLN A 13 57.09 -28.25 52.50
CA GLN A 13 56.07 -28.18 51.44
C GLN A 13 55.33 -26.83 51.53
N GLN A 14 55.44 -26.02 50.48
CA GLN A 14 54.47 -24.95 50.22
C GLN A 14 53.10 -25.59 49.95
N PRO A 15 51.99 -25.06 50.50
CA PRO A 15 50.67 -25.54 50.13
C PRO A 15 50.42 -25.24 48.66
N ALA A 16 50.16 -26.31 47.89
CA ALA A 16 49.79 -26.22 46.49
C ALA A 16 48.56 -25.32 46.32
N GLN A 17 48.67 -24.32 45.44
CA GLN A 17 47.55 -23.52 44.99
C GLN A 17 46.50 -24.46 44.37
N GLN A 18 45.34 -24.55 45.02
CA GLN A 18 44.20 -25.33 44.54
C GLN A 18 43.78 -24.76 43.17
N PRO A 19 43.63 -25.59 42.11
CA PRO A 19 43.16 -25.11 40.81
C PRO A 19 41.77 -24.49 40.99
N ALA A 20 41.60 -23.27 40.50
CA ALA A 20 40.33 -22.55 40.57
C ALA A 20 39.21 -23.41 39.96
N ALA A 21 38.11 -23.58 40.69
CA ALA A 21 36.94 -24.27 40.19
C ALA A 21 36.46 -23.62 38.87
N PRO A 22 35.97 -24.40 37.88
CA PRO A 22 35.43 -23.83 36.66
C PRO A 22 34.29 -22.88 37.02
N THR A 23 34.47 -21.59 36.73
CA THR A 23 33.44 -20.57 36.96
C THR A 23 32.24 -20.91 36.09
N VAL A 24 31.11 -21.23 36.73
CA VAL A 24 29.84 -21.39 36.02
C VAL A 24 29.60 -20.11 35.20
N PRO A 25 29.35 -20.20 33.87
CA PRO A 25 29.09 -19.01 33.06
C PRO A 25 27.90 -18.25 33.65
N GLN A 26 28.12 -17.00 34.08
CA GLN A 26 27.04 -16.15 34.57
C GLN A 26 26.10 -15.83 33.40
N PRO A 27 24.81 -16.17 33.48
CA PRO A 27 23.86 -15.86 32.43
C PRO A 27 23.53 -14.36 32.40
N ILE A 28 23.14 -13.85 31.23
CA ILE A 28 22.57 -12.50 31.12
C ILE A 28 21.15 -12.56 31.67
N ALA A 29 20.92 -11.96 32.84
CA ALA A 29 19.61 -11.98 33.49
C ALA A 29 18.67 -10.92 32.91
N ARG A 30 19.20 -9.75 32.51
CA ARG A 30 18.40 -8.61 32.06
C ARG A 30 19.19 -7.71 31.11
N VAL A 31 18.50 -7.03 30.22
CA VAL A 31 19.05 -5.96 29.37
C VAL A 31 18.17 -4.72 29.55
N ASP A 32 18.80 -3.56 29.71
CA ASP A 32 18.10 -2.27 29.71
C ASP A 32 18.45 -1.50 28.46
N VAL A 33 17.46 -0.85 27.85
CA VAL A 33 17.64 0.07 26.72
C VAL A 33 17.24 1.48 27.14
N LYS A 34 18.05 2.48 26.78
CA LYS A 34 17.78 3.90 27.04
C LYS A 34 18.02 4.76 25.78
N PRO A 35 17.10 5.66 25.43
CA PRO A 35 15.71 5.70 25.92
C PRO A 35 14.93 4.44 25.52
N ALA A 36 14.02 3.97 26.39
CA ALA A 36 13.12 2.85 26.08
C ALA A 36 11.89 3.32 25.29
N GLU A 37 11.53 4.60 25.42
CA GLU A 37 10.49 5.26 24.64
C GLU A 37 11.01 6.62 24.21
N TYR A 38 10.84 6.96 22.94
CA TYR A 38 11.28 8.25 22.40
C TYR A 38 10.42 8.65 21.20
N ALA A 39 10.19 9.95 21.05
CA ALA A 39 9.52 10.52 19.89
C ALA A 39 10.50 11.43 19.13
N LEU A 40 10.59 11.25 17.81
CA LEU A 40 11.41 12.08 16.93
C LEU A 40 10.65 12.41 15.64
N GLN A 41 11.07 13.46 14.93
CA GLN A 41 10.44 13.82 13.67
C GLN A 41 11.04 13.02 12.51
N VAL A 42 10.29 12.89 11.41
CA VAL A 42 10.82 12.35 10.14
C VAL A 42 12.10 13.11 9.73
N GLY A 43 13.19 12.37 9.52
CA GLY A 43 14.52 12.88 9.20
C GLY A 43 15.46 13.04 10.39
N ASP A 44 14.95 12.97 11.63
CA ASP A 44 15.78 13.03 12.83
C ASP A 44 16.45 11.68 13.12
N THR A 45 17.39 11.69 14.07
CA THR A 45 18.03 10.48 14.59
C THR A 45 18.06 10.46 16.12
N VAL A 46 18.11 9.28 16.71
CA VAL A 46 18.33 9.09 18.16
C VAL A 46 19.29 7.92 18.41
N ARG A 47 20.20 8.09 19.37
CA ARG A 47 21.12 7.03 19.79
C ARG A 47 20.51 6.23 20.93
N LEU A 48 20.38 4.93 20.74
CA LEU A 48 20.02 4.00 21.80
C LEU A 48 21.28 3.44 22.48
N HIS A 49 21.20 3.27 23.78
CA HIS A 49 22.21 2.62 24.60
C HIS A 49 21.60 1.40 25.29
N ALA A 50 22.32 0.28 25.32
CA ALA A 50 21.89 -0.90 26.05
C ALA A 50 22.97 -1.41 27.00
N THR A 51 22.54 -1.84 28.19
CA THR A 51 23.41 -2.42 29.21
C THR A 51 22.84 -3.76 29.65
N ALA A 52 23.67 -4.81 29.60
CA ALA A 52 23.33 -6.14 30.10
C ALA A 52 23.71 -6.28 31.59
N TYR A 53 22.93 -7.05 32.34
CA TYR A 53 23.12 -7.29 33.77
C TYR A 53 23.05 -8.77 34.11
N ASP A 54 23.86 -9.20 35.07
CA ASP A 54 23.79 -10.54 35.67
C ASP A 54 22.64 -10.65 36.68
N SER A 55 22.42 -11.84 37.24
CA SER A 55 21.35 -12.08 38.22
C SER A 55 21.53 -11.35 39.55
N SER A 56 22.71 -10.80 39.82
CA SER A 56 23.00 -9.96 40.99
C SER A 56 22.84 -8.46 40.71
N GLY A 57 22.43 -8.10 39.49
CA GLY A 57 22.22 -6.72 39.06
C GLY A 57 23.51 -5.99 38.68
N ARG A 58 24.63 -6.68 38.49
CA ARG A 58 25.90 -6.06 38.06
C ARG A 58 25.96 -5.97 36.54
N ALA A 59 26.48 -4.86 36.03
CA ALA A 59 26.65 -4.68 34.60
C ALA A 59 27.68 -5.67 34.04
N MET A 60 27.38 -6.21 32.85
CA MET A 60 28.22 -7.16 32.11
C MET A 60 28.84 -6.47 30.89
N PRO A 61 29.98 -5.76 31.03
CA PRO A 61 30.60 -5.03 29.92
C PRO A 61 31.11 -5.95 28.80
N GLU A 62 31.28 -7.24 29.05
CA GLU A 62 31.65 -8.24 28.07
C GLU A 62 30.48 -8.70 27.18
N ALA A 63 29.24 -8.31 27.51
CA ALA A 63 28.07 -8.61 26.70
C ALA A 63 28.09 -7.79 25.40
N VAL A 64 27.88 -8.47 24.28
CA VAL A 64 27.75 -7.83 22.97
C VAL A 64 26.28 -7.60 22.68
N ILE A 65 25.94 -6.34 22.38
CA ILE A 65 24.60 -5.93 21.97
C ILE A 65 24.51 -5.93 20.45
N ARG A 66 23.46 -6.54 19.92
CA ARG A 66 23.06 -6.45 18.51
C ARG A 66 21.69 -5.78 18.41
N TRP A 67 21.56 -4.84 17.49
CA TRP A 67 20.35 -4.06 17.28
C TRP A 67 19.59 -4.56 16.05
N PHE A 68 18.27 -4.63 16.15
CA PHE A 68 17.40 -5.03 15.05
C PHE A 68 16.12 -4.20 15.06
N ALA A 69 15.59 -3.84 13.89
CA ALA A 69 14.20 -3.47 13.79
C ALA A 69 13.34 -4.72 14.05
N SER A 70 12.36 -4.62 14.93
CA SER A 70 11.48 -5.71 15.36
C SER A 70 10.00 -5.35 15.22
N GLY A 71 9.70 -4.42 14.33
CA GLY A 71 8.38 -3.84 14.04
C GLY A 71 8.57 -2.44 13.46
N GLY A 72 7.69 -2.00 12.57
CA GLY A 72 7.82 -0.74 11.86
C GLY A 72 8.96 -0.74 10.84
N ARG A 73 9.04 -1.80 10.02
CA ARG A 73 10.16 -2.05 9.09
C ARG A 73 10.35 -0.92 8.07
N PHE A 74 9.30 -0.18 7.76
CA PHE A 74 9.27 0.83 6.70
C PHE A 74 9.18 2.26 7.24
N GLU A 75 9.16 2.44 8.56
CA GLU A 75 9.06 3.72 9.27
C GLU A 75 10.43 4.32 9.58
N GLY A 76 11.48 3.51 9.57
CA GLY A 76 12.86 3.93 9.84
C GLY A 76 13.83 2.76 9.85
N ALA A 77 15.03 3.01 10.38
CA ALA A 77 16.09 2.00 10.47
C ALA A 77 16.87 2.14 11.78
N VAL A 78 17.52 1.05 12.21
CA VAL A 78 18.52 1.05 13.28
C VAL A 78 19.81 0.42 12.76
N ASP A 79 20.94 1.10 12.99
CA ASP A 79 22.25 0.57 12.61
C ASP A 79 22.87 -0.33 13.69
N THR A 80 24.02 -0.92 13.38
CA THR A 80 24.74 -1.83 14.29
C THR A 80 25.25 -1.17 15.58
N THR A 81 25.25 0.16 15.63
CA THR A 81 25.68 0.99 16.76
C THR A 81 24.50 1.57 17.56
N GLY A 82 23.27 1.16 17.24
CA GLY A 82 22.06 1.63 17.90
C GLY A 82 21.64 3.04 17.48
N LEU A 83 22.15 3.58 16.37
CA LEU A 83 21.60 4.82 15.80
C LEU A 83 20.29 4.49 15.10
N VAL A 84 19.20 5.07 15.59
CA VAL A 84 17.91 5.02 14.94
C VAL A 84 17.77 6.24 14.03
N SER A 85 17.32 6.02 12.80
CA SER A 85 16.99 7.08 11.82
C SER A 85 15.51 6.99 11.45
N ALA A 86 14.80 8.11 11.57
CA ALA A 86 13.37 8.20 11.27
C ALA A 86 13.12 8.48 9.79
N GLY A 87 12.31 7.62 9.17
CA GLY A 87 11.99 7.63 7.75
C GLY A 87 10.61 8.19 7.42
N SER A 88 9.57 7.65 8.05
CA SER A 88 8.15 7.98 7.84
C SER A 88 7.39 7.86 9.14
N THR A 89 6.26 8.56 9.23
CA THR A 89 5.39 8.57 10.41
C THR A 89 4.91 7.18 10.77
N GLY A 90 4.86 6.86 12.07
CA GLY A 90 4.42 5.57 12.58
C GLY A 90 5.20 5.18 13.83
N THR A 91 5.25 3.89 14.13
CA THR A 91 6.02 3.36 15.26
C THR A 91 7.07 2.38 14.79
N LEU A 92 8.32 2.62 15.17
CA LEU A 92 9.46 1.73 14.96
C LEU A 92 9.79 1.03 16.29
N ASN A 93 9.72 -0.31 16.30
CA ASN A 93 10.14 -1.10 17.45
C ASN A 93 11.57 -1.59 17.23
N VAL A 94 12.45 -1.36 18.21
CA VAL A 94 13.87 -1.70 18.12
C VAL A 94 14.22 -2.71 19.21
N ALA A 95 14.77 -3.86 18.83
CA ALA A 95 15.26 -4.88 19.74
C ALA A 95 16.76 -4.74 19.97
N ALA A 96 17.17 -4.76 21.24
CA ALA A 96 18.54 -4.93 21.70
C ALA A 96 18.73 -6.38 22.18
N VAL A 97 19.47 -7.18 21.43
CA VAL A 97 19.78 -8.58 21.75
C VAL A 97 21.17 -8.65 22.36
N ALA A 98 21.25 -8.96 23.64
CA ALA A 98 22.51 -9.18 24.34
C ALA A 98 22.92 -10.65 24.31
N GLY A 99 24.18 -10.91 23.98
CA GLY A 99 24.78 -12.24 24.03
C GLY A 99 26.25 -12.20 24.47
N LEU A 100 26.78 -13.36 24.85
CA LEU A 100 28.19 -13.54 25.20
C LEU A 100 28.86 -14.40 24.12
N PRO A 101 29.59 -13.80 23.16
CA PRO A 101 30.28 -14.56 22.13
C PRO A 101 31.20 -15.64 22.71
N GLY A 102 31.17 -16.83 22.13
CA GLY A 102 31.99 -17.96 22.58
C GLY A 102 31.51 -18.63 23.87
N ARG A 103 30.37 -18.22 24.44
CA ARG A 103 29.74 -18.88 25.58
C ARG A 103 28.35 -19.41 25.20
N ALA A 104 28.03 -20.62 25.62
CA ALA A 104 26.71 -21.22 25.42
C ALA A 104 25.70 -20.67 26.44
N VAL A 105 25.41 -19.36 26.34
CA VAL A 105 24.46 -18.65 27.21
C VAL A 105 23.28 -18.17 26.37
N LYS A 106 22.06 -18.35 26.88
CA LYS A 106 20.84 -17.84 26.25
C LYS A 106 20.91 -16.32 26.09
N SER A 107 20.63 -15.81 24.89
CA SER A 107 20.51 -14.38 24.66
C SER A 107 19.29 -13.78 25.36
N THR A 108 19.44 -12.54 25.81
CA THR A 108 18.36 -11.77 26.45
C THR A 108 18.04 -10.56 25.59
N VAL A 109 16.76 -10.24 25.44
CA VAL A 109 16.27 -9.18 24.56
C VAL A 109 15.56 -8.11 25.37
N ALA A 110 15.78 -6.85 25.01
CA ALA A 110 15.01 -5.70 25.47
C ALA A 110 14.59 -4.86 24.27
N PHE A 111 13.56 -4.02 24.44
CA PHE A 111 12.97 -3.25 23.34
C PHE A 111 12.97 -1.76 23.65
N ALA A 112 13.07 -0.95 22.59
CA ALA A 112 12.73 0.46 22.58
C ALA A 112 11.60 0.73 21.59
N HIS A 113 10.66 1.58 21.97
CA HIS A 113 9.52 2.00 21.14
C HIS A 113 9.76 3.44 20.68
N ILE A 114 9.86 3.60 19.36
CA ILE A 114 10.19 4.87 18.74
C ILE A 114 8.97 5.37 17.96
N THR A 115 8.38 6.48 18.41
CA THR A 115 7.29 7.13 17.68
C THR A 115 7.88 8.13 16.69
N VAL A 116 7.59 7.95 15.41
CA VAL A 116 8.02 8.87 14.35
C VAL A 116 6.87 9.83 14.04
N LEU A 117 7.10 11.10 14.32
CA LEU A 117 6.14 12.19 14.14
C LEU A 117 6.35 12.89 12.78
N PRO A 118 5.30 13.44 12.16
CA PRO A 118 5.46 14.24 10.95
C PRO A 118 6.27 15.51 11.22
N GLN A 119 6.95 16.02 10.20
CA GLN A 119 7.62 17.33 10.24
C GLN A 119 6.61 18.47 10.45
N PRO A 120 7.00 19.64 10.99
CA PRO A 120 6.09 20.76 11.25
C PRO A 120 5.20 21.15 10.06
N PRO A 121 3.99 21.70 10.30
CA PRO A 121 3.08 22.05 9.23
C PRO A 121 3.69 23.12 8.32
N ALA A 122 3.61 22.89 7.01
CA ALA A 122 4.15 23.77 5.97
C ALA A 122 3.08 24.24 4.96
N LYS A 123 2.03 23.44 4.73
CA LYS A 123 0.91 23.74 3.82
C LYS A 123 -0.42 23.47 4.52
N ILE A 124 -1.47 24.18 4.11
CA ILE A 124 -2.86 23.87 4.50
C ILE A 124 -3.69 23.75 3.22
N ALA A 125 -4.28 22.58 2.98
CA ALA A 125 -5.30 22.44 1.94
C ALA A 125 -6.65 22.84 2.53
N VAL A 126 -7.37 23.73 1.86
CA VAL A 126 -8.70 24.17 2.28
C VAL A 126 -9.71 23.85 1.20
N ALA A 127 -10.76 23.10 1.56
CA ALA A 127 -11.83 22.73 0.64
C ALA A 127 -13.21 22.79 1.34
N PRO A 128 -14.27 23.30 0.67
CA PRO A 128 -14.21 24.00 -0.61
C PRO A 128 -13.69 25.44 -0.43
N ARG A 129 -12.96 25.96 -1.42
CA ARG A 129 -12.43 27.34 -1.42
C ARG A 129 -13.32 28.26 -2.25
N ALA A 130 -14.42 28.74 -1.68
CA ALA A 130 -15.32 29.65 -2.39
C ALA A 130 -14.71 31.05 -2.56
N GLU A 131 -14.61 31.52 -3.80
CA GLU A 131 -14.23 32.91 -4.12
C GLU A 131 -15.44 33.87 -4.09
N ARG A 132 -16.65 33.34 -4.25
CA ARG A 132 -17.91 34.09 -4.33
C ARG A 132 -19.00 33.37 -3.54
N MET A 133 -19.79 34.12 -2.77
CA MET A 133 -20.98 33.63 -2.06
C MET A 133 -22.11 34.65 -2.11
N LEU A 134 -23.35 34.20 -1.95
CA LEU A 134 -24.52 35.07 -1.82
C LEU A 134 -24.76 35.40 -0.34
N ALA A 135 -25.19 36.62 -0.04
CA ALA A 135 -25.54 37.00 1.32
C ALA A 135 -26.67 36.10 1.89
N GLY A 136 -26.53 35.71 3.15
CA GLY A 136 -27.43 34.80 3.84
C GLY A 136 -27.18 33.31 3.57
N THR A 137 -26.14 32.94 2.82
CA THR A 137 -25.73 31.53 2.64
C THR A 137 -24.55 31.17 3.56
N ALA A 138 -24.36 29.87 3.78
CA ALA A 138 -23.26 29.34 4.55
C ALA A 138 -22.51 28.24 3.76
N LEU A 139 -21.34 27.88 4.27
CA LEU A 139 -20.52 26.78 3.79
C LEU A 139 -19.68 26.25 4.96
N VAL A 140 -19.51 24.93 5.03
CA VAL A 140 -18.55 24.31 5.94
C VAL A 140 -17.23 24.11 5.20
N LEU A 141 -16.15 24.63 5.78
CA LEU A 141 -14.80 24.51 5.26
C LEU A 141 -14.04 23.41 6.01
N GLU A 142 -13.42 22.50 5.29
CA GLU A 142 -12.38 21.64 5.81
C GLU A 142 -11.00 22.27 5.56
N ALA A 143 -10.10 22.15 6.54
CA ALA A 143 -8.71 22.55 6.40
C ALA A 143 -7.81 21.42 6.92
N VAL A 144 -6.96 20.90 6.04
CA VAL A 144 -6.04 19.80 6.34
C VAL A 144 -4.60 20.33 6.25
N PRO A 145 -3.88 20.43 7.38
CA PRO A 145 -2.47 20.76 7.38
C PRO A 145 -1.60 19.60 6.86
N TYR A 146 -0.54 19.93 6.15
CA TYR A 146 0.45 19.00 5.63
C TYR A 146 1.86 19.48 5.97
N ALA A 147 2.76 18.53 6.22
CA ALA A 147 4.19 18.77 6.28
C ALA A 147 4.77 19.07 4.88
N ALA A 148 6.01 19.56 4.82
CA ALA A 148 6.66 19.89 3.55
C ALA A 148 6.85 18.68 2.62
N ASN A 149 7.03 17.49 3.21
CA ASN A 149 7.18 16.20 2.52
C ASN A 149 5.83 15.53 2.14
N GLY A 150 4.71 16.24 2.33
CA GLY A 150 3.37 15.77 2.00
C GLY A 150 2.68 14.93 3.08
N ASP A 151 3.31 14.66 4.22
CA ASP A 151 2.68 13.89 5.29
C ASP A 151 1.50 14.68 5.89
N ARG A 152 0.36 14.01 6.05
CA ARG A 152 -0.83 14.60 6.67
C ARG A 152 -0.54 14.96 8.12
N ARG A 153 -1.11 16.07 8.59
CA ARG A 153 -1.06 16.47 9.99
C ARG A 153 -2.45 16.74 10.55
N TYR A 154 -2.54 16.70 11.88
CA TYR A 154 -3.77 16.84 12.64
C TYR A 154 -3.72 18.03 13.62
N ASP A 155 -2.85 19.01 13.36
CA ASP A 155 -2.78 20.23 14.16
C ASP A 155 -4.14 20.95 14.13
N ARG A 156 -4.51 21.55 15.26
CA ARG A 156 -5.72 22.37 15.33
C ARG A 156 -5.59 23.57 14.38
N VAL A 157 -6.50 23.67 13.42
CA VAL A 157 -6.61 24.83 12.54
C VAL A 157 -7.35 25.96 13.27
N THR A 158 -6.84 27.18 13.10
CA THR A 158 -7.48 28.42 13.55
C THR A 158 -7.96 29.21 12.34
N TRP A 159 -9.14 29.81 12.48
CA TRP A 159 -9.80 30.55 11.41
C TRP A 159 -9.92 32.03 11.75
N LYS A 160 -9.82 32.89 10.73
CA LYS A 160 -10.01 34.34 10.86
C LYS A 160 -10.66 34.92 9.62
N SER A 161 -11.57 35.88 9.83
CA SER A 161 -12.05 36.79 8.79
C SER A 161 -11.50 38.19 9.02
N SER A 162 -11.05 38.86 7.96
CA SER A 162 -10.66 40.29 8.04
C SER A 162 -11.86 41.21 8.24
N ARG A 163 -13.08 40.77 7.89
CA ARG A 163 -14.33 41.54 8.00
C ARG A 163 -15.51 40.64 8.40
N PRO A 164 -15.63 40.25 9.69
CA PRO A 164 -16.71 39.37 10.18
C PRO A 164 -18.13 39.84 9.87
N ALA A 165 -18.36 41.16 9.77
CA ALA A 165 -19.65 41.72 9.38
C ALA A 165 -20.02 41.46 7.89
N VAL A 166 -19.04 41.17 7.03
CA VAL A 166 -19.24 40.80 5.62
C VAL A 166 -19.31 39.28 5.48
N ALA A 167 -18.32 38.58 6.04
CA ALA A 167 -18.29 37.13 6.10
C ALA A 167 -17.65 36.71 7.43
N ASP A 168 -18.33 35.85 8.17
CA ASP A 168 -17.88 35.37 9.48
C ASP A 168 -17.51 33.90 9.38
N VAL A 169 -16.47 33.48 10.10
CA VAL A 169 -16.01 32.10 10.10
C VAL A 169 -15.82 31.65 11.54
N THR A 170 -16.47 30.56 11.92
CA THR A 170 -16.37 30.01 13.28
C THR A 170 -15.06 29.23 13.45
N PRO A 171 -14.66 28.90 14.69
CA PRO A 171 -13.50 28.02 14.92
C PRO A 171 -13.63 26.62 14.33
N LEU A 172 -14.84 26.17 13.98
CA LEU A 172 -15.10 24.88 13.33
C LEU A 172 -15.14 25.00 11.80
N GLY A 173 -14.75 26.14 11.22
CA GLY A 173 -14.73 26.33 9.76
C GLY A 173 -16.11 26.59 9.14
N HIS A 174 -17.14 26.88 9.94
CA HIS A 174 -18.45 27.27 9.41
C HIS A 174 -18.40 28.74 8.95
N LEU A 175 -18.38 28.95 7.64
CA LEU A 175 -18.30 30.24 6.97
C LEU A 175 -19.70 30.73 6.60
N THR A 176 -20.11 31.90 7.11
CA THR A 176 -21.39 32.53 6.81
C THR A 176 -21.18 33.84 6.07
N ALA A 177 -21.78 33.97 4.88
CA ALA A 177 -21.80 35.21 4.12
C ALA A 177 -22.92 36.11 4.65
N ARG A 178 -22.56 37.22 5.32
CA ARG A 178 -23.53 38.09 6.03
C ARG A 178 -24.05 39.23 5.18
N ALA A 179 -23.16 39.97 4.54
CA ALA A 179 -23.50 41.17 3.80
C ALA A 179 -22.59 41.36 2.59
N ALA A 180 -23.09 42.02 1.54
CA ALA A 180 -22.33 42.26 0.32
C ALA A 180 -21.03 43.03 0.61
N GLY A 181 -19.93 42.59 0.00
CA GLY A 181 -18.60 43.15 0.24
C GLY A 181 -17.48 42.15 -0.06
N ARG A 182 -16.28 42.47 0.42
CA ARG A 182 -15.12 41.59 0.32
C ARG A 182 -14.54 41.34 1.70
N ALA A 183 -14.17 40.10 1.98
CA ALA A 183 -13.45 39.71 3.18
C ALA A 183 -12.31 38.76 2.82
N THR A 184 -11.25 38.76 3.61
CA THR A 184 -10.16 37.77 3.51
C THR A 184 -10.40 36.72 4.57
N ILE A 185 -10.46 35.45 4.17
CA ILE A 185 -10.56 34.31 5.07
C ILE A 185 -9.17 33.68 5.19
N THR A 186 -8.77 33.38 6.42
CA THR A 186 -7.45 32.83 6.74
C THR A 186 -7.61 31.57 7.58
N ALA A 187 -6.94 30.49 7.19
CA ALA A 187 -6.72 29.29 7.98
C ALA A 187 -5.24 29.24 8.41
N ALA A 188 -4.95 28.92 9.66
CA ALA A 188 -3.59 28.80 10.16
C ALA A 188 -3.41 27.60 11.10
N ALA A 189 -2.26 26.93 10.99
CA ALA A 189 -1.84 25.78 11.79
C ALA A 189 -0.32 25.85 12.02
N GLY A 190 0.11 26.10 13.26
CA GLY A 190 1.51 26.37 13.55
C GLY A 190 2.03 27.58 12.78
N LYS A 191 3.06 27.37 11.95
CA LYS A 191 3.63 28.41 11.06
C LYS A 191 2.98 28.42 9.66
N ALA A 192 2.23 27.38 9.30
CA ALA A 192 1.53 27.34 8.03
C ALA A 192 0.29 28.23 8.07
N SER A 193 0.02 28.93 6.98
CA SER A 193 -1.17 29.77 6.81
C SER A 193 -1.60 29.74 5.35
N GLU A 194 -2.91 29.68 5.13
CA GLU A 194 -3.52 29.79 3.81
C GLU A 194 -4.58 30.91 3.86
N SER A 195 -4.67 31.73 2.81
CA SER A 195 -5.62 32.85 2.78
C SER A 195 -6.14 33.15 1.38
N TRP A 196 -7.41 33.54 1.32
CA TRP A 196 -8.04 33.94 0.06
C TRP A 196 -9.06 35.05 0.25
N THR A 197 -9.40 35.70 -0.86
CA THR A 197 -10.44 36.74 -0.87
C THR A 197 -11.78 36.12 -1.23
N LEU A 198 -12.77 36.35 -0.37
CA LEU A 198 -14.17 36.02 -0.60
C LEU A 198 -14.94 37.29 -0.98
N VAL A 199 -15.70 37.22 -2.07
CA VAL A 199 -16.64 38.25 -2.49
C VAL A 199 -18.06 37.82 -2.12
N VAL A 200 -18.70 38.56 -1.22
CA VAL A 200 -20.12 38.36 -0.89
C VAL A 200 -20.97 39.28 -1.76
N LEU A 201 -21.98 38.72 -2.40
CA LEU A 201 -22.90 39.41 -3.30
C LEU A 201 -24.29 39.53 -2.67
N PRO A 202 -25.12 40.50 -3.07
CA PRO A 202 -26.53 40.48 -2.74
C PRO A 202 -27.20 39.18 -3.20
N ASN A 203 -28.19 38.69 -2.46
CA ASN A 203 -28.90 37.45 -2.79
C ASN A 203 -30.29 37.76 -3.40
N PRO A 204 -30.44 37.68 -4.74
CA PRO A 204 -31.72 37.94 -5.40
C PRO A 204 -32.63 36.70 -5.48
N VAL A 205 -32.21 35.55 -4.92
CA VAL A 205 -32.89 34.27 -5.13
C VAL A 205 -34.25 34.23 -4.44
N VAL A 206 -35.29 33.88 -5.21
CA VAL A 206 -36.65 33.71 -4.69
C VAL A 206 -37.24 32.32 -4.95
N ARG A 207 -36.67 31.53 -5.87
CA ARG A 207 -37.14 30.18 -6.21
C ARG A 207 -35.97 29.23 -6.37
N LEU A 208 -36.17 27.98 -5.95
CA LEU A 208 -35.24 26.87 -6.09
C LEU A 208 -35.95 25.71 -6.77
N SER A 209 -35.23 24.94 -7.58
CA SER A 209 -35.66 23.63 -8.07
C SER A 209 -34.48 22.68 -8.12
N VAL A 210 -34.75 21.40 -7.86
CA VAL A 210 -33.76 20.34 -7.90
C VAL A 210 -34.35 19.12 -8.61
N ALA A 211 -33.56 18.45 -9.43
CA ALA A 211 -33.97 17.24 -10.14
C ALA A 211 -32.76 16.33 -10.38
N PRO A 212 -32.91 15.00 -10.28
CA PRO A 212 -31.85 14.08 -10.66
C PRO A 212 -31.67 14.07 -12.19
N ALA A 213 -30.45 13.86 -12.66
CA ALA A 213 -30.18 13.66 -14.09
C ALA A 213 -30.68 12.30 -14.60
N ASP A 214 -30.81 11.31 -13.71
CA ASP A 214 -31.33 9.98 -14.03
C ASP A 214 -32.27 9.50 -12.92
N THR A 215 -33.32 8.79 -13.31
CA THR A 215 -34.30 8.17 -12.41
C THR A 215 -34.22 6.66 -12.39
N ALA A 216 -33.50 6.02 -13.35
CA ALA A 216 -33.28 4.59 -13.42
C ALA A 216 -31.91 4.23 -12.84
N VAL A 217 -31.82 4.21 -11.51
CA VAL A 217 -30.56 4.15 -10.77
C VAL A 217 -30.43 2.81 -10.05
N ARG A 218 -29.24 2.21 -10.02
CA ARG A 218 -28.93 1.05 -9.16
C ARG A 218 -27.94 1.43 -8.07
N ALA A 219 -27.80 0.58 -7.05
CA ALA A 219 -26.78 0.74 -6.03
C ALA A 219 -25.39 0.93 -6.67
N GLY A 220 -24.65 1.93 -6.20
CA GLY A 220 -23.36 2.36 -6.70
C GLY A 220 -23.36 3.20 -7.98
N ASP A 221 -24.51 3.43 -8.64
CA ASP A 221 -24.57 4.34 -9.78
C ASP A 221 -24.49 5.80 -9.31
N VAL A 222 -23.66 6.59 -9.98
CA VAL A 222 -23.40 7.99 -9.63
C VAL A 222 -24.38 8.91 -10.38
N VAL A 223 -25.16 9.68 -9.63
CA VAL A 223 -26.23 10.54 -10.17
C VAL A 223 -25.93 12.00 -9.84
N ARG A 224 -25.95 12.85 -10.85
CA ARG A 224 -25.78 14.30 -10.67
C ARG A 224 -27.15 14.95 -10.54
N PHE A 225 -27.35 15.75 -9.50
CA PHE A 225 -28.57 16.55 -9.35
C PHE A 225 -28.39 17.94 -9.96
N ALA A 226 -29.30 18.32 -10.84
CA ALA A 226 -29.37 19.66 -11.39
C ALA A 226 -30.05 20.58 -10.37
N PHE A 227 -29.35 21.64 -9.95
CA PHE A 227 -29.86 22.68 -9.09
C PHE A 227 -30.02 23.99 -9.87
N VAL A 228 -31.21 24.59 -9.78
CA VAL A 228 -31.50 25.89 -10.40
C VAL A 228 -32.07 26.83 -9.35
N ALA A 229 -31.46 28.02 -9.24
CA ALA A 229 -31.95 29.13 -8.43
C ALA A 229 -32.30 30.30 -9.35
N THR A 230 -33.48 30.91 -9.16
CA THR A 230 -33.90 32.07 -9.97
C THR A 230 -34.32 33.27 -9.12
N ASP A 231 -34.13 34.46 -9.69
CA ASP A 231 -34.67 35.71 -9.17
C ASP A 231 -36.18 35.87 -9.47
N VAL A 232 -36.73 37.02 -9.08
CA VAL A 232 -38.15 37.39 -9.28
C VAL A 232 -38.54 37.44 -10.76
N ALA A 233 -37.59 37.72 -11.65
CA ALA A 233 -37.78 37.78 -13.09
C ALA A 233 -37.55 36.43 -13.79
N ARG A 234 -37.41 35.32 -13.03
CA ARG A 234 -37.10 33.96 -13.52
C ARG A 234 -35.72 33.83 -14.15
N LYS A 235 -34.81 34.78 -13.93
CA LYS A 235 -33.43 34.69 -14.43
C LYS A 235 -32.59 33.83 -13.48
N SER A 236 -31.77 32.94 -14.04
CA SER A 236 -30.85 32.09 -13.28
C SER A 236 -29.79 32.90 -12.53
N VAL A 237 -29.53 32.51 -11.28
CA VAL A 237 -28.52 33.13 -10.41
C VAL A 237 -27.29 32.22 -10.35
N GLY A 238 -26.31 32.49 -11.22
CA GLY A 238 -25.15 31.60 -11.43
C GLY A 238 -24.18 31.46 -10.24
N ASP A 239 -24.24 32.36 -9.26
CA ASP A 239 -23.44 32.30 -8.01
C ASP A 239 -24.13 31.50 -6.90
N ALA A 240 -25.34 30.98 -7.14
CA ALA A 240 -26.04 30.15 -6.16
C ALA A 240 -25.36 28.78 -6.03
N ARG A 241 -24.94 28.44 -4.80
CA ARG A 241 -24.34 27.16 -4.43
C ARG A 241 -25.09 26.64 -3.20
N PRO A 242 -25.93 25.60 -3.34
CA PRO A 242 -26.70 25.09 -2.22
C PRO A 242 -25.84 24.19 -1.33
N GLU A 243 -26.26 24.02 -0.09
CA GLU A 243 -25.86 22.92 0.77
C GLU A 243 -26.73 21.70 0.45
N TRP A 244 -26.09 20.55 0.26
CA TRP A 244 -26.77 19.30 -0.09
C TRP A 244 -26.94 18.41 1.14
N ALA A 245 -28.07 17.72 1.20
CA ALA A 245 -28.33 16.67 2.17
C ALA A 245 -29.11 15.53 1.52
N VAL A 246 -28.92 14.32 2.05
CA VAL A 246 -29.65 13.12 1.65
C VAL A 246 -30.28 12.47 2.87
N SER A 247 -31.50 11.96 2.70
CA SER A 247 -32.21 11.21 3.72
C SER A 247 -32.88 9.98 3.10
N PRO A 248 -32.58 8.76 3.57
CA PRO A 248 -33.27 7.56 3.12
C PRO A 248 -34.73 7.57 3.58
N VAL A 249 -35.64 7.11 2.73
CA VAL A 249 -37.02 6.81 3.11
C VAL A 249 -37.03 5.38 3.68
N GLY A 250 -36.86 5.26 4.99
CA GLY A 250 -36.73 3.99 5.69
C GLY A 250 -35.27 3.63 5.96
N GLN A 251 -34.87 2.41 5.60
CA GLN A 251 -33.48 1.95 5.72
C GLN A 251 -32.72 2.24 4.42
N GLY A 252 -31.41 2.46 4.53
CA GLY A 252 -30.54 2.69 3.39
C GLY A 252 -29.42 3.66 3.73
N TYR A 253 -28.29 3.50 3.07
CA TYR A 253 -27.18 4.44 3.16
C TYR A 253 -26.90 5.05 1.77
N ALA A 254 -26.67 6.36 1.74
CA ALA A 254 -26.32 7.11 0.55
C ALA A 254 -25.59 8.39 0.94
N THR A 255 -24.84 8.95 0.00
CA THR A 255 -24.15 10.22 0.15
C THR A 255 -24.52 11.16 -0.99
N VAL A 256 -24.45 12.46 -0.73
CA VAL A 256 -24.49 13.51 -1.76
C VAL A 256 -23.42 14.53 -1.40
N ASP A 257 -22.53 14.85 -2.34
CA ASP A 257 -21.46 15.81 -2.10
C ASP A 257 -21.88 17.26 -2.36
N GLY A 258 -20.96 18.21 -2.10
CA GLY A 258 -21.19 19.64 -2.29
C GLY A 258 -21.47 20.06 -3.74
N ALA A 259 -21.18 19.21 -4.72
CA ALA A 259 -21.49 19.44 -6.13
C ALA A 259 -22.83 18.81 -6.56
N GLY A 260 -23.56 18.18 -5.64
CA GLY A 260 -24.82 17.50 -5.93
C GLY A 260 -24.63 16.13 -6.58
N VAL A 261 -23.46 15.51 -6.41
CA VAL A 261 -23.19 14.15 -6.88
C VAL A 261 -23.63 13.16 -5.81
N PHE A 262 -24.64 12.38 -6.13
CA PHE A 262 -25.28 11.39 -5.28
C PHE A 262 -24.81 9.98 -5.63
N VAL A 263 -24.62 9.14 -4.61
CA VAL A 263 -24.46 7.69 -4.74
C VAL A 263 -25.15 6.99 -3.57
N ALA A 264 -25.83 5.89 -3.85
CA ALA A 264 -26.46 5.05 -2.83
C ALA A 264 -25.76 3.69 -2.77
N ASP A 265 -25.39 3.27 -1.56
CA ASP A 265 -24.75 1.97 -1.36
C ASP A 265 -25.80 0.85 -1.34
N GLN A 266 -27.05 1.17 -1.00
CA GLN A 266 -28.12 0.18 -0.89
C GLN A 266 -29.33 0.55 -1.77
N PRO A 267 -30.12 -0.44 -2.23
CA PRO A 267 -31.38 -0.17 -2.89
C PRO A 267 -32.39 0.48 -1.93
N GLY A 268 -33.22 1.39 -2.43
CA GLY A 268 -34.16 2.13 -1.62
C GLY A 268 -34.67 3.40 -2.29
N THR A 269 -35.46 4.19 -1.57
CA THR A 269 -35.86 5.53 -2.02
C THR A 269 -35.15 6.57 -1.18
N TYR A 270 -34.57 7.58 -1.82
CA TYR A 270 -33.80 8.62 -1.16
C TYR A 270 -34.37 10.00 -1.48
N ARG A 271 -34.52 10.84 -0.45
CA ARG A 271 -34.87 12.25 -0.56
C ARG A 271 -33.58 13.07 -0.56
N VAL A 272 -33.32 13.80 -1.64
CA VAL A 272 -32.18 14.70 -1.80
C VAL A 272 -32.67 16.14 -1.68
N ILE A 273 -32.03 16.91 -0.81
CA ILE A 273 -32.43 18.27 -0.41
C ILE A 273 -31.29 19.22 -0.76
N ALA A 274 -31.62 20.33 -1.42
CA ALA A 274 -30.71 21.43 -1.70
C ALA A 274 -31.19 22.68 -0.95
N THR A 275 -30.37 23.21 -0.05
CA THR A 275 -30.68 24.38 0.80
C THR A 275 -29.81 25.58 0.40
N LEU A 276 -30.42 26.73 0.17
CA LEU A 276 -29.71 27.98 -0.12
C LEU A 276 -30.22 29.09 0.82
N GLY A 277 -29.49 29.32 1.91
CA GLY A 277 -29.91 30.23 2.98
C GLY A 277 -31.21 29.73 3.61
N ALA A 278 -32.25 30.57 3.62
CA ALA A 278 -33.55 30.22 4.22
C ALA A 278 -34.50 29.43 3.29
N ARG A 279 -34.05 29.02 2.10
CA ARG A 279 -34.87 28.32 1.10
C ARG A 279 -34.34 26.91 0.87
N SER A 280 -35.23 25.96 0.59
CA SER A 280 -34.86 24.60 0.17
C SER A 280 -35.70 24.12 -1.01
N ALA A 281 -35.16 23.17 -1.75
CA ALA A 281 -35.87 22.34 -2.73
C ALA A 281 -35.49 20.88 -2.51
N GLU A 282 -36.37 19.96 -2.91
CA GLU A 282 -36.16 18.52 -2.76
C GLU A 282 -36.53 17.76 -4.03
N ALA A 283 -35.89 16.60 -4.19
CA ALA A 283 -36.23 15.60 -5.19
C ALA A 283 -36.05 14.20 -4.58
N PHE A 284 -36.67 13.20 -5.22
CA PHE A 284 -36.58 11.81 -4.82
C PHE A 284 -35.91 10.99 -5.92
N VAL A 285 -35.13 10.00 -5.52
CA VAL A 285 -34.53 9.00 -6.42
C VAL A 285 -34.82 7.60 -5.88
N GLN A 286 -35.26 6.71 -6.76
CA GLN A 286 -35.46 5.30 -6.45
C GLN A 286 -34.28 4.51 -6.99
N VAL A 287 -33.67 3.70 -6.12
CA VAL A 287 -32.44 2.96 -6.36
C VAL A 287 -32.77 1.46 -6.32
N ALA A 288 -32.52 0.77 -7.43
CA ALA A 288 -32.65 -0.67 -7.54
C ALA A 288 -31.38 -1.42 -7.08
N ALA A 289 -31.50 -2.72 -6.83
CA ALA A 289 -30.34 -3.55 -6.53
C ALA A 289 -29.44 -3.69 -7.77
N ARG A 290 -28.12 -3.76 -7.57
CA ARG A 290 -27.15 -3.88 -8.67
C ARG A 290 -27.20 -5.26 -9.35
N ASN A 291 -27.45 -6.32 -8.56
CA ASN A 291 -27.66 -7.71 -9.02
C ASN A 291 -26.60 -8.20 -10.03
N VAL A 292 -25.33 -8.04 -9.67
CA VAL A 292 -24.19 -8.36 -10.55
C VAL A 292 -23.65 -9.78 -10.38
N THR A 293 -24.08 -10.55 -9.37
CA THR A 293 -23.57 -11.91 -9.09
C THR A 293 -23.46 -12.79 -10.34
N ARG A 294 -22.36 -13.54 -10.45
CA ARG A 294 -22.08 -14.46 -11.56
C ARG A 294 -21.75 -15.86 -11.05
N GLN A 295 -22.07 -16.86 -11.87
CA GLN A 295 -21.57 -18.21 -11.65
C GLN A 295 -20.09 -18.30 -12.00
N VAL A 296 -19.39 -19.20 -11.33
CA VAL A 296 -17.96 -19.43 -11.55
C VAL A 296 -17.70 -20.91 -11.79
N THR A 297 -16.92 -21.19 -12.83
CA THR A 297 -16.47 -22.55 -13.18
C THR A 297 -14.97 -22.66 -12.93
N ILE A 298 -14.56 -23.65 -12.15
CA ILE A 298 -13.13 -24.02 -12.05
C ILE A 298 -12.80 -24.85 -13.28
N VAL A 299 -11.90 -24.35 -14.12
CA VAL A 299 -11.51 -24.98 -15.38
C VAL A 299 -10.38 -25.98 -15.16
N GLY A 300 -9.34 -25.59 -14.43
CA GLY A 300 -8.16 -26.41 -14.19
C GLY A 300 -7.38 -25.96 -12.97
N ARG A 301 -6.46 -26.81 -12.51
CA ARG A 301 -5.56 -26.56 -11.38
C ARG A 301 -4.21 -27.21 -11.62
N LEU A 302 -3.15 -26.58 -11.13
CA LEU A 302 -1.80 -27.15 -11.02
C LEU A 302 -1.30 -26.94 -9.59
N PRO A 303 -1.54 -27.92 -8.69
CA PRO A 303 -1.13 -27.77 -7.31
C PRO A 303 0.39 -27.87 -7.14
N LEU A 304 0.97 -26.99 -6.33
CA LEU A 304 2.38 -27.03 -5.95
C LEU A 304 2.55 -27.46 -4.50
N LYS A 305 3.07 -28.68 -4.28
CA LYS A 305 3.26 -29.23 -2.93
C LYS A 305 4.62 -28.90 -2.30
N GLY A 306 5.64 -28.68 -3.12
CA GLY A 306 7.04 -28.60 -2.68
C GLY A 306 7.51 -27.20 -2.31
N LEU A 307 6.96 -26.17 -2.96
CA LEU A 307 7.37 -24.78 -2.83
C LEU A 307 6.13 -23.89 -2.84
N ALA A 308 6.22 -22.75 -2.15
CA ALA A 308 5.18 -21.73 -2.20
C ALA A 308 5.28 -20.96 -3.52
N ALA A 309 4.14 -20.76 -4.20
CA ALA A 309 4.07 -19.94 -5.40
C ALA A 309 4.19 -18.44 -5.05
N ALA A 310 4.48 -17.61 -6.04
CA ALA A 310 4.40 -16.15 -5.95
C ALA A 310 3.64 -15.62 -7.18
N GLU A 311 4.30 -14.88 -8.07
CA GLU A 311 3.67 -14.35 -9.28
C GLU A 311 3.45 -15.38 -10.40
N LEU A 312 2.57 -15.01 -11.32
CA LEU A 312 2.37 -15.66 -12.60
C LEU A 312 2.58 -14.64 -13.74
N TRP A 313 3.12 -15.08 -14.86
CA TRP A 313 3.11 -14.31 -16.10
C TRP A 313 2.67 -15.16 -17.27
N LEU A 314 1.78 -14.63 -18.11
CA LEU A 314 1.30 -15.33 -19.30
C LEU A 314 2.17 -14.97 -20.50
N HIS A 315 2.67 -16.00 -21.19
CA HIS A 315 3.42 -15.80 -22.42
C HIS A 315 2.49 -15.32 -23.55
N PRO A 316 2.94 -14.41 -24.44
CA PRO A 316 2.11 -13.87 -25.54
C PRO A 316 1.57 -14.91 -26.53
N ASP A 317 2.23 -16.07 -26.66
CA ASP A 317 1.75 -17.17 -27.52
C ASP A 317 0.42 -17.80 -27.06
N GLY A 318 0.03 -17.52 -25.81
CA GLY A 318 -1.18 -18.01 -25.19
C GLY A 318 -1.20 -19.48 -24.81
N LYS A 319 -0.05 -20.15 -24.86
CA LYS A 319 0.11 -21.58 -24.55
C LYS A 319 1.04 -21.82 -23.37
N HIS A 320 1.82 -20.83 -22.97
CA HIS A 320 2.74 -20.96 -21.85
C HIS A 320 2.50 -19.90 -20.77
N ALA A 321 2.88 -20.24 -19.55
CA ALA A 321 2.92 -19.34 -18.41
C ALA A 321 4.16 -19.61 -17.56
N TYR A 322 4.56 -18.62 -16.76
CA TYR A 322 5.71 -18.71 -15.87
C TYR A 322 5.27 -18.38 -14.46
N MET A 323 5.51 -19.29 -13.52
CA MET A 323 5.17 -19.10 -12.12
C MET A 323 6.43 -18.95 -11.30
N SER A 324 6.59 -17.82 -10.64
CA SER A 324 7.69 -17.57 -9.72
C SER A 324 7.41 -18.24 -8.36
N THR A 325 8.43 -18.29 -7.50
CA THR A 325 8.32 -19.01 -6.23
C THR A 325 8.95 -18.23 -5.08
N ILE A 326 8.39 -18.39 -3.89
CA ILE A 326 9.05 -17.96 -2.64
C ILE A 326 10.14 -18.98 -2.27
N ALA A 327 11.07 -19.14 -3.21
CA ALA A 327 12.19 -20.06 -3.22
C ALA A 327 13.19 -19.65 -4.31
N ASP A 328 13.79 -20.63 -4.99
CA ASP A 328 14.99 -20.50 -5.81
C ASP A 328 14.73 -20.58 -7.32
N ARG A 329 13.46 -20.52 -7.79
CA ARG A 329 13.15 -20.81 -9.20
C ARG A 329 11.90 -20.15 -9.75
N ILE A 330 11.79 -20.20 -11.07
CA ILE A 330 10.50 -20.13 -11.79
C ILE A 330 10.17 -21.50 -12.40
N TYR A 331 8.88 -21.79 -12.57
CA TYR A 331 8.37 -22.91 -13.36
C TYR A 331 7.85 -22.41 -14.70
N ALA A 332 8.24 -23.07 -15.79
CA ALA A 332 7.58 -22.95 -17.08
C ALA A 332 6.41 -23.94 -17.15
N ILE A 333 5.25 -23.48 -17.58
CA ILE A 333 3.98 -24.21 -17.51
C ILE A 333 3.32 -24.18 -18.88
N ASP A 334 2.95 -25.36 -19.39
CA ASP A 334 2.04 -25.47 -20.53
C ASP A 334 0.60 -25.26 -20.04
N ILE A 335 -0.09 -24.33 -20.70
CA ILE A 335 -1.50 -23.97 -20.49
C ILE A 335 -2.30 -24.06 -21.80
N ALA A 336 -1.82 -24.80 -22.80
CA ALA A 336 -2.51 -24.97 -24.07
C ALA A 336 -3.87 -25.67 -23.89
N ASP A 337 -3.94 -26.62 -22.96
CA ASP A 337 -5.19 -27.10 -22.36
C ASP A 337 -5.33 -26.52 -20.95
N PRO A 338 -6.11 -25.42 -20.76
CA PRO A 338 -6.26 -24.78 -19.45
C PRO A 338 -6.94 -25.66 -18.40
N ALA A 339 -7.56 -26.79 -18.79
CA ALA A 339 -8.11 -27.75 -17.84
C ALA A 339 -7.06 -28.69 -17.26
N LYS A 340 -5.88 -28.79 -17.90
CA LYS A 340 -4.79 -29.70 -17.52
C LYS A 340 -3.41 -29.02 -17.62
N PRO A 341 -3.19 -27.90 -16.92
CA PRO A 341 -1.88 -27.26 -16.91
C PRO A 341 -0.82 -28.18 -16.29
N PHE A 342 0.41 -28.16 -16.82
CA PHE A 342 1.53 -28.92 -16.27
C PHE A 342 2.86 -28.21 -16.45
N VAL A 343 3.80 -28.48 -15.55
CA VAL A 343 5.16 -27.92 -15.59
C VAL A 343 5.96 -28.60 -16.70
N THR A 344 6.53 -27.82 -17.61
CA THR A 344 7.43 -28.29 -18.68
C THR A 344 8.89 -28.25 -18.25
N ASP A 345 9.27 -27.23 -17.47
CA ASP A 345 10.65 -27.01 -17.03
C ASP A 345 10.72 -26.09 -15.80
N SER A 346 11.92 -25.91 -15.25
CA SER A 346 12.21 -24.92 -14.20
C SER A 346 13.57 -24.28 -14.38
N VAL A 347 13.67 -22.97 -14.10
CA VAL A 347 14.95 -22.25 -14.06
C VAL A 347 15.31 -21.97 -12.61
N ILE A 348 16.39 -22.60 -12.15
CA ILE A 348 16.87 -22.49 -10.75
C ILE A 348 18.02 -21.49 -10.67
N VAL A 349 18.02 -20.65 -9.64
CA VAL A 349 19.04 -19.62 -9.37
C VAL A 349 19.44 -19.60 -7.89
N ASP A 350 20.56 -18.95 -7.57
CA ASP A 350 20.92 -18.64 -6.17
C ASP A 350 20.02 -17.50 -5.65
N ALA A 351 18.87 -17.85 -5.08
CA ALA A 351 17.93 -16.93 -4.44
C ALA A 351 17.17 -17.62 -3.29
N ARG A 352 16.61 -16.82 -2.39
CA ARG A 352 15.61 -17.27 -1.40
C ARG A 352 14.19 -16.98 -1.84
N VAL A 353 14.02 -15.96 -2.67
CA VAL A 353 12.75 -15.57 -3.25
C VAL A 353 13.02 -15.11 -4.69
N VAL A 354 12.21 -15.63 -5.62
CA VAL A 354 12.03 -15.11 -6.97
C VAL A 354 10.62 -14.56 -7.00
N ASN A 355 10.48 -13.26 -6.80
CA ASN A 355 9.16 -12.64 -6.62
C ASN A 355 8.43 -12.48 -7.95
N ASP A 356 9.14 -12.10 -9.01
CA ASP A 356 8.52 -11.63 -10.24
C ASP A 356 9.19 -12.23 -11.48
N VAL A 357 8.40 -12.37 -12.54
CA VAL A 357 8.81 -12.86 -13.85
C VAL A 357 7.99 -12.17 -14.92
N MET A 358 8.64 -11.65 -15.97
CA MET A 358 7.92 -10.96 -17.04
C MET A 358 8.64 -11.10 -18.37
N THR A 359 7.88 -11.32 -19.44
CA THR A 359 8.42 -11.35 -20.81
C THR A 359 8.35 -9.97 -21.46
N THR A 360 9.24 -9.77 -22.43
CA THR A 360 9.07 -8.78 -23.50
C THR A 360 7.76 -9.00 -24.25
N GLU A 361 7.26 -7.95 -24.90
CA GLU A 361 5.97 -7.96 -25.59
C GLU A 361 5.92 -8.95 -26.77
N ASP A 362 7.07 -9.25 -27.38
CA ASP A 362 7.20 -10.25 -28.44
C ASP A 362 7.42 -11.68 -27.91
N GLY A 363 7.57 -11.84 -26.59
CA GLY A 363 7.74 -13.11 -25.91
C GLY A 363 9.12 -13.74 -26.04
N LYS A 364 10.09 -13.14 -26.74
CA LYS A 364 11.38 -13.82 -27.00
C LYS A 364 12.33 -13.81 -25.82
N TYR A 365 12.28 -12.74 -25.03
CA TYR A 365 13.12 -12.56 -23.84
C TYR A 365 12.27 -12.16 -22.66
N GLY A 366 12.85 -12.19 -21.48
CA GLY A 366 12.24 -11.66 -20.27
C GLY A 366 13.19 -11.69 -19.10
N VAL A 367 12.67 -11.37 -17.93
CA VAL A 367 13.45 -11.27 -16.70
C VAL A 367 12.76 -12.00 -15.57
N MET A 368 13.57 -12.48 -14.62
CA MET A 368 13.12 -12.92 -13.31
C MET A 368 13.94 -12.21 -12.23
N THR A 369 13.32 -11.97 -11.08
CA THR A 369 13.98 -11.27 -9.95
C THR A 369 14.73 -12.21 -9.02
N ARG A 370 15.64 -11.67 -8.21
CA ARG A 370 16.37 -12.42 -7.17
C ARG A 370 16.49 -11.61 -5.89
N GLU A 371 16.05 -12.23 -4.79
CA GLU A 371 16.27 -11.76 -3.43
C GLU A 371 16.94 -12.82 -2.55
N GLY A 372 17.81 -12.35 -1.64
CA GLY A 372 18.42 -13.20 -0.63
C GLY A 372 19.48 -14.18 -1.15
N ALA A 373 20.08 -13.93 -2.31
CA ALA A 373 21.17 -14.73 -2.87
C ALA A 373 22.33 -14.92 -1.88
N SER A 374 22.83 -16.15 -1.74
CA SER A 374 23.93 -16.47 -0.81
C SER A 374 25.24 -15.77 -1.18
N THR A 375 25.43 -15.52 -2.48
CA THR A 375 26.57 -14.80 -3.05
C THR A 375 26.45 -13.27 -2.98
N ARG A 376 25.32 -12.72 -2.47
CA ARG A 376 24.94 -11.30 -2.56
C ARG A 376 24.79 -10.77 -3.99
N LYS A 377 24.82 -11.64 -4.99
CA LYS A 377 24.48 -11.34 -6.37
C LYS A 377 22.97 -11.42 -6.57
N ASN A 378 22.25 -10.49 -5.94
CA ASN A 378 20.84 -10.27 -6.21
C ASN A 378 20.65 -9.62 -7.60
N GLY A 379 19.54 -8.95 -7.87
CA GLY A 379 19.28 -8.31 -9.16
C GLY A 379 18.35 -9.14 -10.03
N ILE A 380 18.53 -9.07 -11.34
CA ILE A 380 17.71 -9.78 -12.31
C ILE A 380 18.52 -10.79 -13.12
N VAL A 381 17.86 -11.86 -13.54
CA VAL A 381 18.37 -12.80 -14.55
C VAL A 381 17.55 -12.60 -15.81
N ILE A 382 18.24 -12.41 -16.93
CA ILE A 382 17.63 -12.29 -18.26
C ILE A 382 17.53 -13.69 -18.85
N LEU A 383 16.35 -14.02 -19.34
CA LEU A 383 16.00 -15.32 -19.88
C LEU A 383 15.70 -15.21 -21.38
N SER A 384 16.14 -16.21 -22.14
CA SER A 384 15.58 -16.51 -23.46
C SER A 384 14.34 -17.38 -23.31
N PHE A 385 13.30 -17.02 -24.04
CA PHE A 385 12.02 -17.72 -24.20
C PHE A 385 11.78 -18.08 -25.68
N GLU A 386 12.83 -18.13 -26.51
CA GLU A 386 12.72 -18.62 -27.90
C GLU A 386 12.14 -20.04 -27.97
N ASP A 387 12.38 -20.84 -26.93
CA ASP A 387 11.60 -22.03 -26.58
C ASP A 387 10.82 -21.74 -25.28
N PRO A 388 9.54 -21.32 -25.38
CA PRO A 388 8.75 -20.91 -24.22
C PRO A 388 8.54 -22.03 -23.18
N ALA A 389 8.65 -23.29 -23.58
CA ALA A 389 8.54 -24.46 -22.69
C ALA A 389 9.83 -24.71 -21.89
N HIS A 390 10.97 -24.23 -22.40
CA HIS A 390 12.30 -24.47 -21.84
C HIS A 390 13.14 -23.18 -21.77
N PRO A 391 12.73 -22.19 -20.94
CA PRO A 391 13.44 -20.93 -20.81
C PRO A 391 14.84 -21.10 -20.24
N LYS A 392 15.78 -20.22 -20.64
CA LYS A 392 17.21 -20.38 -20.32
C LYS A 392 17.84 -19.05 -19.90
N PRO A 393 18.64 -19.01 -18.82
CA PRO A 393 19.46 -17.84 -18.49
C PRO A 393 20.44 -17.50 -19.61
N ILE A 394 20.48 -16.24 -20.01
CA ILE A 394 21.42 -15.73 -21.02
C ILE A 394 22.31 -14.59 -20.52
N ALA A 395 21.86 -13.83 -19.52
CA ALA A 395 22.62 -12.76 -18.88
C ALA A 395 22.10 -12.48 -17.47
N GLU A 396 22.82 -11.67 -16.70
CA GLU A 396 22.37 -11.14 -15.42
C GLU A 396 22.69 -9.65 -15.32
N PHE A 397 21.89 -8.94 -14.52
CA PHE A 397 22.22 -7.59 -14.09
C PHE A 397 22.17 -7.53 -12.55
N THR A 398 23.33 -7.40 -11.94
CA THR A 398 23.52 -7.35 -10.48
C THR A 398 24.03 -5.98 -10.00
N GLU A 399 24.51 -5.16 -10.94
CA GLU A 399 25.20 -3.91 -10.63
C GLU A 399 24.23 -2.93 -9.97
N THR A 400 24.62 -2.33 -8.85
CA THR A 400 23.83 -1.36 -8.06
C THR A 400 22.58 -1.89 -7.34
N VAL A 401 22.21 -3.16 -7.50
CA VAL A 401 20.99 -3.77 -6.91
C VAL A 401 21.31 -4.98 -6.03
N THR A 402 22.40 -4.89 -5.28
CA THR A 402 22.84 -5.96 -4.38
C THR A 402 21.90 -6.19 -3.19
N GLY A 403 20.94 -5.29 -2.94
CA GLY A 403 19.93 -5.44 -1.89
C GLY A 403 18.91 -6.52 -2.16
N GLY A 404 18.55 -6.72 -3.43
CA GLY A 404 17.33 -7.43 -3.82
C GLY A 404 16.59 -6.65 -4.89
N VAL A 405 15.83 -7.35 -5.71
CA VAL A 405 14.85 -6.76 -6.62
C VAL A 405 13.54 -7.47 -6.34
N HIS A 406 12.55 -6.72 -5.90
CA HIS A 406 11.23 -7.25 -5.59
C HIS A 406 10.37 -7.42 -6.85
N SER A 407 10.18 -6.33 -7.59
CA SER A 407 9.30 -6.27 -8.76
C SER A 407 10.03 -5.72 -9.97
N THR A 408 9.60 -6.16 -11.15
CA THR A 408 10.07 -5.71 -12.46
C THR A 408 8.90 -5.48 -13.41
N TYR A 409 9.00 -4.46 -14.26
CA TYR A 409 8.14 -4.31 -15.41
C TYR A 409 8.96 -4.16 -16.69
N VAL A 410 8.69 -4.99 -17.70
CA VAL A 410 9.32 -4.95 -19.02
C VAL A 410 8.43 -4.14 -19.97
N TYR A 411 8.98 -3.07 -20.53
CA TYR A 411 8.27 -2.22 -21.48
C TYR A 411 9.22 -1.67 -22.54
N LYS A 412 8.93 -1.97 -23.81
CA LYS A 412 9.62 -1.46 -25.00
C LYS A 412 11.14 -1.61 -24.95
N GLY A 413 11.62 -2.77 -24.50
CA GLY A 413 13.05 -3.09 -24.43
C GLY A 413 13.77 -2.50 -23.20
N TYR A 414 13.02 -2.03 -22.20
CA TYR A 414 13.56 -1.61 -20.92
C TYR A 414 12.94 -2.42 -19.78
N VAL A 415 13.71 -2.68 -18.75
CA VAL A 415 13.27 -3.25 -17.47
C VAL A 415 13.27 -2.12 -16.45
N TYR A 416 12.11 -1.87 -15.86
CA TYR A 416 11.95 -0.96 -14.73
C TYR A 416 11.87 -1.82 -13.49
N LEU A 417 12.77 -1.62 -12.54
CA LEU A 417 12.92 -2.54 -11.41
C LEU A 417 13.08 -1.81 -10.10
N THR A 418 12.68 -2.47 -9.01
CA THR A 418 12.88 -1.98 -7.65
C THR A 418 14.29 -2.29 -7.15
N ASP A 419 14.81 -1.46 -6.26
CA ASP A 419 16.06 -1.73 -5.54
C ASP A 419 15.78 -1.72 -4.03
N ASP A 420 15.77 -2.91 -3.42
CA ASP A 420 15.43 -3.09 -2.00
C ASP A 420 16.43 -2.44 -1.04
N ALA A 421 17.66 -2.16 -1.51
CA ALA A 421 18.66 -1.49 -0.66
C ALA A 421 18.34 -0.01 -0.46
N THR A 422 17.79 0.63 -1.49
CA THR A 422 17.63 2.09 -1.50
C THR A 422 16.17 2.53 -1.66
N GLY A 423 15.25 1.63 -2.00
CA GLY A 423 13.86 1.94 -2.33
C GLY A 423 13.72 2.81 -3.57
N SER A 424 14.61 2.68 -4.56
CA SER A 424 14.56 3.49 -5.78
C SER A 424 14.30 2.65 -7.01
N MET A 425 13.71 3.26 -8.04
CA MET A 425 13.54 2.62 -9.33
C MET A 425 14.87 2.65 -10.10
N ARG A 426 15.23 1.56 -10.77
CA ARG A 426 16.27 1.50 -11.80
C ARG A 426 15.62 1.25 -13.15
N VAL A 427 16.23 1.76 -14.20
CA VAL A 427 15.83 1.46 -15.59
C VAL A 427 17.01 0.81 -16.30
N ILE A 428 16.81 -0.41 -16.77
CA ILE A 428 17.82 -1.23 -17.46
C ILE A 428 17.41 -1.35 -18.92
N ASP A 429 18.28 -0.94 -19.84
CA ASP A 429 18.11 -1.17 -21.26
C ASP A 429 18.51 -2.61 -21.59
N ILE A 430 17.56 -3.37 -22.15
CA ILE A 430 17.72 -4.77 -22.57
C ILE A 430 17.48 -4.94 -24.08
N ARG A 431 17.55 -3.88 -24.87
CA ARG A 431 17.47 -3.97 -26.34
C ARG A 431 18.57 -4.86 -26.93
N ASP A 432 19.71 -4.94 -26.24
CA ASP A 432 20.65 -6.06 -26.34
C ASP A 432 20.56 -6.87 -25.04
N PRO A 433 19.81 -8.00 -25.02
CA PRO A 433 19.57 -8.76 -23.80
C PRO A 433 20.81 -9.50 -23.29
N TYR A 434 21.87 -9.62 -24.10
CA TYR A 434 23.15 -10.22 -23.67
C TYR A 434 24.05 -9.21 -22.96
N HIS A 435 23.79 -7.90 -23.13
CA HIS A 435 24.59 -6.82 -22.54
C HIS A 435 23.68 -5.76 -21.88
N PRO A 436 22.94 -6.13 -20.81
CA PRO A 436 22.07 -5.20 -20.12
C PRO A 436 22.85 -4.05 -19.50
N LYS A 437 22.29 -2.85 -19.54
CA LYS A 437 22.91 -1.66 -18.95
C LYS A 437 21.89 -0.78 -18.24
N GLN A 438 22.25 -0.26 -17.07
CA GLN A 438 21.43 0.76 -16.43
C GLN A 438 21.52 2.07 -17.20
N VAL A 439 20.37 2.70 -17.43
CA VAL A 439 20.25 3.99 -18.12
C VAL A 439 19.63 5.09 -17.27
N ALA A 440 18.88 4.75 -16.22
CA ALA A 440 18.33 5.73 -15.30
C ALA A 440 18.15 5.18 -13.88
N ARG A 441 18.01 6.12 -12.94
CA ARG A 441 17.59 5.91 -11.56
C ARG A 441 16.61 7.02 -11.18
N TRP A 442 15.53 6.65 -10.50
CA TRP A 442 14.56 7.60 -9.98
C TRP A 442 14.12 7.22 -8.56
N GLN A 443 13.82 8.21 -7.71
CA GLN A 443 13.32 7.99 -6.36
C GLN A 443 12.53 9.19 -5.84
N VAL A 444 11.68 8.96 -4.85
CA VAL A 444 11.08 10.03 -4.04
C VAL A 444 12.15 10.73 -3.17
N GLU A 445 12.00 12.06 -3.04
CA GLU A 445 12.87 12.91 -2.21
C GLU A 445 12.43 12.87 -0.74
N ARG A 446 12.98 11.93 0.03
CA ARG A 446 12.76 11.77 1.47
C ARG A 446 13.98 11.14 2.15
N PRO A 447 14.04 11.07 3.50
CA PRO A 447 15.05 10.28 4.18
C PRO A 447 15.08 8.83 3.69
N GLU A 448 16.29 8.28 3.51
CA GLU A 448 16.49 6.94 2.95
C GLU A 448 15.96 5.82 3.86
N ALA A 449 16.03 6.01 5.18
CA ALA A 449 15.57 5.03 6.16
C ALA A 449 14.09 4.67 5.91
N GLY A 450 13.80 3.38 5.71
CA GLY A 450 12.44 2.89 5.48
C GLY A 450 11.82 3.25 4.11
N ARG A 451 12.56 3.88 3.19
CA ARG A 451 12.07 4.08 1.82
C ARG A 451 12.00 2.74 1.10
N MET A 452 10.82 2.38 0.62
CA MET A 452 10.58 1.12 -0.08
C MET A 452 9.65 1.36 -1.28
N LEU A 453 10.12 1.01 -2.47
CA LEU A 453 9.32 0.87 -3.67
C LEU A 453 8.99 -0.61 -3.81
N HIS A 454 7.70 -0.96 -3.81
CA HIS A 454 7.24 -2.34 -3.83
C HIS A 454 7.01 -2.85 -5.26
N ASP A 455 6.02 -2.26 -5.94
CA ASP A 455 5.62 -2.65 -7.30
C ASP A 455 5.76 -1.53 -8.32
N ILE A 456 5.89 -1.94 -9.57
CA ILE A 456 5.95 -1.09 -10.75
C ILE A 456 4.98 -1.64 -11.80
N ASP A 457 4.08 -0.80 -12.31
CA ASP A 457 3.29 -1.09 -13.50
C ASP A 457 3.50 0.01 -14.55
N ILE A 458 3.48 -0.35 -15.84
CA ILE A 458 3.66 0.62 -16.92
C ILE A 458 2.57 0.46 -17.97
N ARG A 459 1.86 1.54 -18.24
CA ARG A 459 0.83 1.63 -19.27
C ARG A 459 0.94 2.92 -20.05
N ASP A 460 0.97 2.79 -21.37
CA ASP A 460 1.07 3.91 -22.33
C ASP A 460 2.27 4.84 -22.10
N GLY A 461 3.37 4.34 -21.52
CA GLY A 461 4.54 5.15 -21.20
C GLY A 461 4.41 5.97 -19.90
N LEU A 462 3.43 5.66 -19.05
CA LEU A 462 3.40 6.08 -17.66
C LEU A 462 3.73 4.92 -16.74
N ALA A 463 4.69 5.12 -15.85
CA ALA A 463 5.00 4.17 -14.80
C ALA A 463 4.25 4.57 -13.52
N THR A 464 3.42 3.69 -12.99
CA THR A 464 2.83 3.80 -11.66
C THR A 464 3.68 3.01 -10.68
N LEU A 465 4.14 3.68 -9.63
CA LEU A 465 5.08 3.18 -8.65
C LEU A 465 4.40 3.13 -7.28
N SER A 466 4.37 1.95 -6.68
CA SER A 466 3.76 1.71 -5.37
C SER A 466 4.80 1.87 -4.27
N TYR A 467 4.90 3.08 -3.72
CA TYR A 467 5.83 3.35 -2.63
C TYR A 467 5.12 3.21 -1.29
N TRP A 468 5.48 2.21 -0.48
CA TRP A 468 4.90 1.91 0.84
C TRP A 468 4.35 3.15 1.57
N ASN A 469 5.23 3.95 2.15
CA ASN A 469 4.89 5.12 2.94
C ASN A 469 4.78 6.41 2.10
N ASP A 470 5.04 6.34 0.78
CA ASP A 470 4.97 7.51 -0.11
C ASP A 470 3.80 7.51 -1.09
N GLY A 471 2.93 6.51 -0.98
CA GLY A 471 1.71 6.42 -1.75
C GLY A 471 1.95 6.02 -3.20
N LEU A 472 0.99 6.41 -4.03
CA LEU A 472 1.07 6.26 -5.47
C LEU A 472 1.96 7.36 -6.05
N VAL A 473 2.96 6.97 -6.84
CA VAL A 473 3.76 7.88 -7.67
C VAL A 473 3.55 7.55 -9.14
N ILE A 474 3.39 8.56 -9.99
CA ILE A 474 3.29 8.39 -11.44
C ILE A 474 4.44 9.14 -12.11
N LEU A 475 5.19 8.43 -12.96
CA LEU A 475 6.23 9.00 -13.81
C LEU A 475 5.83 8.95 -15.28
N ASP A 476 6.19 9.99 -16.02
CA ASP A 476 6.28 9.94 -17.47
C ASP A 476 7.62 9.30 -17.84
N VAL A 477 7.55 8.16 -18.52
CA VAL A 477 8.71 7.41 -19.03
C VAL A 477 8.67 7.28 -20.55
N GLY A 478 7.86 8.09 -21.22
CA GLY A 478 7.69 8.08 -22.68
C GLY A 478 6.25 8.27 -23.17
N ASN A 479 5.33 8.70 -22.31
CA ASN A 479 3.98 9.11 -22.68
C ASN A 479 3.95 10.53 -23.27
N GLY A 480 4.86 11.41 -22.82
CA GLY A 480 5.03 12.77 -23.35
C GLY A 480 4.37 13.89 -22.54
N MET A 481 3.63 13.56 -21.47
CA MET A 481 2.98 14.55 -20.59
C MET A 481 3.97 15.52 -19.91
N LYS A 482 5.14 15.02 -19.52
CA LYS A 482 6.21 15.78 -18.86
C LYS A 482 7.53 15.67 -19.65
N ARG A 483 7.47 15.19 -20.89
CA ARG A 483 8.64 14.92 -21.76
C ARG A 483 9.62 13.91 -21.13
N GLY A 484 9.08 13.00 -20.32
CA GLY A 484 9.87 11.93 -19.74
C GLY A 484 10.26 10.87 -20.76
N THR A 485 11.34 10.16 -20.47
CA THR A 485 11.87 9.05 -21.29
C THR A 485 12.37 7.95 -20.35
N PRO A 486 12.63 6.72 -20.83
CA PRO A 486 13.24 5.69 -19.98
C PRO A 486 14.58 6.12 -19.38
N GLU A 487 15.38 6.89 -20.14
CA GLU A 487 16.68 7.45 -19.72
C GLU A 487 16.55 8.68 -18.79
N ASN A 488 15.40 9.35 -18.80
CA ASN A 488 15.13 10.50 -17.94
C ASN A 488 13.64 10.51 -17.51
N PRO A 489 13.24 9.65 -16.56
CA PRO A 489 11.88 9.62 -16.03
C PRO A 489 11.50 10.95 -15.37
N GLN A 490 10.28 11.42 -15.57
CA GLN A 490 9.80 12.70 -15.03
C GLN A 490 8.57 12.52 -14.14
N LEU A 491 8.58 13.13 -12.96
CA LEU A 491 7.43 13.06 -12.04
C LEU A 491 6.20 13.74 -12.65
N VAL A 492 5.09 13.01 -12.70
CA VAL A 492 3.78 13.52 -13.10
C VAL A 492 2.96 13.87 -11.87
N LEU A 493 2.87 12.92 -10.93
CA LEU A 493 1.97 12.99 -9.78
C LEU A 493 2.52 12.19 -8.60
N GLN A 494 2.24 12.64 -7.39
CA GLN A 494 2.30 11.83 -6.18
C GLN A 494 1.01 12.00 -5.38
N TYR A 495 0.42 10.89 -4.94
CA TYR A 495 -0.75 10.86 -4.06
C TYR A 495 -0.41 10.09 -2.78
N LYS A 496 -0.39 10.80 -1.65
CA LYS A 496 -0.10 10.28 -0.31
C LYS A 496 -1.34 10.25 0.56
N TYR A 497 -1.42 9.24 1.43
CA TYR A 497 -2.50 9.08 2.42
C TYR A 497 -1.93 8.53 3.74
N ASP A 498 -2.67 8.73 4.83
CA ASP A 498 -2.22 8.34 6.17
C ASP A 498 -2.61 6.90 6.49
N LEU A 499 -1.67 5.99 6.26
CA LEU A 499 -1.85 4.57 6.51
C LEU A 499 -1.95 4.24 8.02
N ASN A 500 -1.41 5.08 8.92
CA ASN A 500 -1.54 4.83 10.36
C ASN A 500 -2.98 5.05 10.82
N GLU A 501 -3.60 6.15 10.37
CA GLU A 501 -4.99 6.43 10.69
C GLU A 501 -5.93 5.42 10.01
N LEU A 502 -5.67 5.09 8.73
CA LEU A 502 -6.47 4.13 7.97
C LEU A 502 -6.51 2.75 8.66
N TYR A 503 -5.37 2.25 9.13
CA TYR A 503 -5.23 0.91 9.71
C TYR A 503 -5.09 0.89 11.23
N LYS A 504 -5.60 1.90 11.93
CA LYS A 504 -5.57 1.97 13.40
C LYS A 504 -6.18 0.75 14.08
N LYS A 505 -7.18 0.11 13.46
CA LYS A 505 -7.77 -1.15 13.98
C LYS A 505 -6.78 -2.32 13.93
N VAL A 506 -5.89 -2.36 12.94
CA VAL A 506 -4.83 -3.37 12.85
C VAL A 506 -3.80 -3.14 13.95
N GLU A 507 -3.44 -1.89 14.24
CA GLU A 507 -2.59 -1.56 15.39
C GLU A 507 -3.22 -1.99 16.72
N LEU A 508 -4.52 -1.72 16.92
CA LEU A 508 -5.24 -2.13 18.14
C LEU A 508 -5.25 -3.66 18.33
N ALA A 509 -5.29 -4.42 17.24
CA ALA A 509 -5.21 -5.87 17.28
C ALA A 509 -3.74 -6.35 17.43
N GLY A 510 -2.88 -6.02 16.47
CA GLY A 510 -1.53 -6.53 16.34
C GLY A 510 -0.46 -5.86 17.22
N GLY A 511 -0.77 -4.73 17.82
CA GLY A 511 0.21 -3.82 18.44
C GLY A 511 0.86 -2.85 17.44
N PRO A 512 1.60 -1.86 17.95
CA PRO A 512 2.24 -0.83 17.13
C PRO A 512 3.41 -1.35 16.32
N GLY A 513 3.75 -0.66 15.24
CA GLY A 513 4.82 -1.05 14.32
C GLY A 513 4.43 -2.25 13.45
N PHE A 514 3.16 -2.28 13.04
CA PHE A 514 2.63 -3.23 12.09
C PHE A 514 3.12 -2.89 10.67
N ILE A 515 3.11 -3.86 9.77
CA ILE A 515 3.50 -3.66 8.37
C ILE A 515 2.33 -3.03 7.65
N ARG A 516 2.55 -1.94 6.91
CA ARG A 516 1.51 -1.26 6.12
C ARG A 516 2.07 -0.37 5.03
N GLY A 517 1.59 -0.49 3.80
CA GLY A 517 2.00 0.38 2.71
C GLY A 517 1.23 0.16 1.42
N THR A 518 1.33 1.17 0.55
CA THR A 518 0.94 1.04 -0.85
C THR A 518 1.76 -0.08 -1.50
N HIS A 519 1.06 -1.08 -2.01
CA HIS A 519 1.62 -2.34 -2.47
C HIS A 519 1.58 -2.46 -3.99
N THR A 520 0.40 -2.35 -4.59
CA THR A 520 0.20 -2.51 -6.03
C THR A 520 -0.52 -1.31 -6.64
N SER A 521 -0.35 -1.08 -7.94
CA SER A 521 -1.08 -0.06 -8.66
C SER A 521 -1.39 -0.49 -10.10
N TRP A 522 -2.61 -0.20 -10.56
CA TRP A 522 -3.04 -0.51 -11.92
C TRP A 522 -3.85 0.63 -12.52
N ARG A 523 -3.34 1.22 -13.61
CA ARG A 523 -4.03 2.31 -14.30
C ARG A 523 -5.07 1.78 -15.28
N HIS A 524 -6.29 2.32 -15.20
CA HIS A 524 -7.37 2.03 -16.15
C HIS A 524 -8.20 3.28 -16.41
N GLY A 525 -8.09 3.82 -17.64
CA GLY A 525 -8.75 5.07 -18.02
C GLY A 525 -8.29 6.25 -17.16
N ARG A 526 -9.24 6.90 -16.48
CA ARG A 526 -8.99 8.02 -15.56
C ARG A 526 -8.66 7.59 -14.12
N TYR A 527 -8.74 6.30 -13.82
CA TYR A 527 -8.53 5.78 -12.48
C TYR A 527 -7.20 5.08 -12.35
N VAL A 528 -6.64 5.12 -11.15
CA VAL A 528 -5.60 4.19 -10.70
C VAL A 528 -6.17 3.41 -9.52
N PHE A 529 -6.18 2.09 -9.67
CA PHE A 529 -6.56 1.17 -8.61
C PHE A 529 -5.31 0.84 -7.81
N VAL A 530 -5.34 1.11 -6.50
CA VAL A 530 -4.16 1.03 -5.63
C VAL A 530 -4.46 0.08 -4.49
N GLY A 531 -3.73 -1.02 -4.38
CA GLY A 531 -3.88 -1.97 -3.28
C GLY A 531 -2.88 -1.68 -2.17
N ASP A 532 -3.32 -1.81 -0.93
CA ASP A 532 -2.45 -1.77 0.24
C ASP A 532 -2.14 -3.18 0.74
N GLU A 533 -0.94 -3.34 1.28
CA GLU A 533 -0.52 -4.57 1.97
C GLU A 533 -0.25 -4.27 3.44
N VAL A 534 -0.99 -4.96 4.32
CA VAL A 534 -1.00 -4.67 5.75
C VAL A 534 -1.00 -5.96 6.59
N PHE A 535 -0.07 -6.04 7.55
CA PHE A 535 0.02 -7.16 8.50
C PHE A 535 0.24 -6.68 9.93
N PRO A 536 -0.38 -7.33 10.93
CA PRO A 536 -0.22 -6.96 12.33
C PRO A 536 1.22 -7.17 12.81
N ALA A 537 1.70 -6.33 13.74
CA ALA A 537 3.04 -6.47 14.31
C ALA A 537 3.25 -7.80 15.07
N ARG A 538 2.15 -8.35 15.61
CA ARG A 538 2.11 -9.65 16.28
C ARG A 538 0.97 -10.47 15.71
N GLN A 539 1.27 -11.72 15.37
CA GLN A 539 0.23 -12.65 14.92
C GLN A 539 -0.83 -12.84 16.00
N GLN A 540 -2.10 -12.76 15.60
CA GLN A 540 -3.22 -13.20 16.40
C GLN A 540 -3.78 -14.49 15.82
N GLY A 541 -3.91 -15.54 16.64
CA GLY A 541 -4.42 -16.85 16.22
C GLY A 541 -3.36 -17.72 15.52
N GLY A 542 -3.38 -19.02 15.81
CA GLY A 542 -2.50 -20.01 15.16
C GLY A 542 -3.09 -20.46 13.83
N GLY A 543 -2.47 -20.07 12.72
CA GLY A 543 -2.83 -20.48 11.37
C GLY A 543 -1.77 -20.05 10.36
N PRO A 544 -1.68 -20.70 9.19
CA PRO A 544 -0.70 -20.37 8.17
C PRO A 544 -1.09 -19.05 7.47
N GLY A 545 -0.70 -17.92 8.07
CA GLY A 545 -0.63 -16.64 7.36
C GLY A 545 0.52 -16.64 6.35
N VAL A 546 0.69 -15.56 5.58
CA VAL A 546 1.82 -15.39 4.64
C VAL A 546 3.13 -15.56 5.41
N ILE A 547 3.80 -16.71 5.28
CA ILE A 547 5.12 -17.01 5.89
C ILE A 547 5.18 -16.63 7.39
N GLY A 548 4.09 -16.80 8.14
CA GLY A 548 4.06 -16.43 9.56
C GLY A 548 3.84 -14.94 9.87
N LEU A 549 3.27 -14.15 8.95
CA LEU A 549 2.86 -12.75 9.19
C LEU A 549 1.41 -12.60 9.70
N GLY A 550 0.62 -13.67 9.68
CA GLY A 550 -0.78 -13.67 10.11
C GLY A 550 -1.76 -13.36 8.97
N ARG A 551 -3.00 -12.99 9.31
CA ARG A 551 -4.03 -12.56 8.36
C ARG A 551 -3.59 -11.24 7.69
N ALA A 552 -3.72 -11.17 6.37
CA ALA A 552 -3.50 -9.92 5.63
C ALA A 552 -4.69 -8.97 5.83
N TYR A 553 -4.41 -7.69 5.81
CA TYR A 553 -5.36 -6.61 5.69
C TYR A 553 -4.92 -5.80 4.46
N GLY A 554 -5.82 -5.02 3.89
CA GLY A 554 -5.47 -4.21 2.73
C GLY A 554 -6.69 -3.76 1.98
N ARG A 555 -6.84 -2.45 1.86
CA ARG A 555 -7.87 -1.81 1.06
C ARG A 555 -7.39 -1.66 -0.38
N LEU A 556 -8.30 -1.86 -1.32
CA LEU A 556 -8.17 -1.38 -2.69
C LEU A 556 -8.79 0.01 -2.79
N HIS A 557 -7.98 1.01 -3.12
CA HIS A 557 -8.38 2.39 -3.38
C HIS A 557 -8.62 2.61 -4.87
N VAL A 558 -9.55 3.51 -5.20
CA VAL A 558 -9.77 4.01 -6.56
C VAL A 558 -9.44 5.50 -6.56
N ILE A 559 -8.30 5.84 -7.14
CA ILE A 559 -7.81 7.23 -7.22
C ILE A 559 -8.20 7.80 -8.58
N ASP A 560 -8.97 8.89 -8.61
CA ASP A 560 -9.24 9.65 -9.82
C ASP A 560 -8.06 10.58 -10.12
N ILE A 561 -7.52 10.46 -11.32
CA ILE A 561 -6.39 11.24 -11.81
C ILE A 561 -6.75 12.06 -13.06
N ALA A 562 -8.03 12.31 -13.32
CA ALA A 562 -8.45 13.15 -14.44
C ALA A 562 -7.91 14.58 -14.34
N ASP A 563 -7.84 15.13 -13.12
CA ASP A 563 -7.07 16.34 -12.82
C ASP A 563 -5.80 15.94 -12.07
N LEU A 564 -4.67 15.98 -12.76
CA LEU A 564 -3.36 15.64 -12.20
C LEU A 564 -2.90 16.60 -11.09
N THR A 565 -3.57 17.75 -10.92
CA THR A 565 -3.28 18.71 -9.86
C THR A 565 -4.12 18.51 -8.60
N ASP A 566 -5.19 17.70 -8.71
CA ASP A 566 -6.12 17.40 -7.62
C ASP A 566 -6.52 15.91 -7.62
N PRO A 567 -5.55 14.98 -7.52
CA PRO A 567 -5.87 13.57 -7.38
C PRO A 567 -6.59 13.30 -6.05
N HIS A 568 -7.59 12.44 -6.08
CA HIS A 568 -8.31 12.07 -4.86
C HIS A 568 -8.92 10.69 -4.98
N GLU A 569 -9.04 10.02 -3.84
CA GLU A 569 -9.81 8.79 -3.74
C GLU A 569 -11.29 9.08 -3.98
N VAL A 570 -11.89 8.36 -4.92
CA VAL A 570 -13.33 8.45 -5.21
C VAL A 570 -14.08 7.24 -4.67
N ALA A 571 -13.45 6.07 -4.62
CA ALA A 571 -14.07 4.83 -4.16
C ALA A 571 -13.05 3.88 -3.51
N TRP A 572 -13.53 2.88 -2.79
CA TRP A 572 -12.70 1.84 -2.18
C TRP A 572 -13.41 0.50 -2.10
N PHE A 573 -12.64 -0.57 -1.99
CA PHE A 573 -13.09 -1.91 -1.64
C PHE A 573 -12.20 -2.46 -0.53
N GLU A 574 -12.78 -2.89 0.59
CA GLU A 574 -12.03 -3.39 1.75
C GLU A 574 -12.52 -4.79 2.14
N PRO A 575 -11.76 -5.86 1.82
CA PRO A 575 -12.14 -7.23 2.12
C PRO A 575 -12.07 -7.55 3.63
N GLU A 576 -13.03 -8.34 4.12
CA GLU A 576 -13.17 -8.68 5.56
C GLU A 576 -12.42 -9.96 5.97
N ASP A 577 -12.01 -10.79 5.02
CA ASP A 577 -11.41 -12.11 5.21
C ASP A 577 -10.02 -12.26 4.58
N GLY A 578 -9.52 -11.21 3.93
CA GLY A 578 -8.18 -11.12 3.35
C GLY A 578 -7.65 -9.68 3.32
N GLY A 579 -6.73 -9.43 2.39
CA GLY A 579 -6.22 -8.11 2.03
C GLY A 579 -5.93 -8.05 0.53
N SER A 580 -6.24 -6.91 -0.10
CA SER A 580 -5.97 -6.71 -1.52
C SER A 580 -4.50 -6.94 -1.86
N HIS A 581 -4.23 -7.74 -2.88
CA HIS A 581 -2.90 -7.91 -3.44
C HIS A 581 -2.92 -7.52 -4.92
N ASN A 582 -2.41 -8.35 -5.85
CA ASN A 582 -2.26 -7.94 -7.24
C ASN A 582 -3.58 -8.00 -8.01
N VAL A 583 -3.79 -6.98 -8.84
CA VAL A 583 -5.03 -6.75 -9.57
C VAL A 583 -4.80 -6.80 -11.07
N TRP A 584 -5.84 -7.17 -11.80
CA TRP A 584 -5.90 -7.12 -13.25
C TRP A 584 -7.26 -6.60 -13.69
N ILE A 585 -7.27 -5.72 -14.68
CA ILE A 585 -8.52 -5.12 -15.18
C ILE A 585 -8.71 -5.47 -16.66
N ALA A 586 -9.91 -5.93 -16.99
CA ALA A 586 -10.34 -6.18 -18.37
C ALA A 586 -11.74 -5.62 -18.59
N GLY A 587 -11.83 -4.57 -19.41
CA GLY A 587 -13.07 -3.82 -19.59
C GLY A 587 -13.57 -3.28 -18.25
N ASP A 588 -14.84 -3.53 -17.94
CA ASP A 588 -15.49 -3.09 -16.71
C ASP A 588 -15.36 -4.08 -15.54
N THR A 589 -14.38 -5.00 -15.60
CA THR A 589 -14.16 -6.02 -14.57
C THR A 589 -12.76 -5.92 -13.99
N LEU A 590 -12.69 -5.93 -12.66
CA LEU A 590 -11.45 -6.06 -11.91
C LEU A 590 -11.36 -7.44 -11.27
N TYR A 591 -10.21 -8.10 -11.44
CA TYR A 591 -9.84 -9.37 -10.84
C TYR A 591 -8.72 -9.13 -9.84
N MET A 592 -8.83 -9.68 -8.64
CA MET A 592 -7.92 -9.38 -7.54
C MET A 592 -7.58 -10.64 -6.75
N GLY A 593 -6.29 -10.84 -6.46
CA GLY A 593 -5.85 -11.73 -5.39
C GLY A 593 -6.13 -11.07 -4.03
N ASP A 594 -6.73 -11.81 -3.11
CA ASP A 594 -7.12 -11.33 -1.78
C ASP A 594 -6.49 -12.17 -0.66
N TYR A 595 -5.25 -12.60 -0.83
CA TYR A 595 -4.57 -13.45 0.14
C TYR A 595 -5.47 -14.60 0.64
N GLN A 596 -5.79 -14.64 1.94
CA GLN A 596 -6.59 -15.69 2.55
C GLN A 596 -8.04 -15.72 2.04
N GLY A 597 -8.53 -14.63 1.47
CA GLY A 597 -9.83 -14.54 0.82
C GLY A 597 -9.88 -15.26 -0.53
N GLY A 598 -8.76 -15.51 -1.20
CA GLY A 598 -8.72 -16.13 -2.52
C GLY A 598 -8.94 -15.14 -3.67
N LEU A 599 -9.62 -15.55 -4.74
CA LEU A 599 -9.94 -14.67 -5.88
C LEU A 599 -11.17 -13.81 -5.57
N ARG A 600 -11.10 -12.51 -5.86
CA ARG A 600 -12.21 -11.54 -5.87
C ARG A 600 -12.44 -11.01 -7.28
N VAL A 601 -13.70 -10.78 -7.66
CA VAL A 601 -14.07 -10.21 -8.97
C VAL A 601 -15.13 -9.11 -8.78
N LEU A 602 -14.79 -7.90 -9.23
CA LEU A 602 -15.56 -6.68 -8.99
C LEU A 602 -16.09 -6.06 -10.29
N ASP A 603 -17.32 -5.53 -10.23
CA ASP A 603 -17.91 -4.66 -11.24
C ASP A 603 -17.43 -3.22 -11.06
N ILE A 604 -16.56 -2.79 -11.98
CA ILE A 604 -16.04 -1.41 -12.02
C ILE A 604 -16.71 -0.58 -13.13
N SER A 605 -17.86 -1.01 -13.66
CA SER A 605 -18.61 -0.24 -14.66
C SER A 605 -19.12 1.10 -14.11
N GLY A 606 -19.15 2.09 -15.00
CA GLY A 606 -19.66 3.43 -14.72
C GLY A 606 -18.67 4.34 -13.98
N GLU A 607 -19.17 5.50 -13.56
CA GLU A 607 -18.44 6.38 -12.63
C GLU A 607 -18.41 5.71 -11.25
N LEU A 608 -17.24 5.65 -10.61
CA LEU A 608 -17.05 5.02 -9.30
C LEU A 608 -17.05 6.06 -8.20
N LYS A 609 -17.80 5.80 -7.13
CA LYS A 609 -17.83 6.64 -5.92
C LYS A 609 -18.23 5.82 -4.70
N GLY A 610 -17.55 5.96 -3.57
CA GLY A 610 -17.93 5.34 -2.29
C GLY A 610 -17.48 3.89 -2.08
N ASP A 611 -18.18 3.16 -1.22
CA ASP A 611 -17.84 1.81 -0.79
C ASP A 611 -18.34 0.77 -1.79
N LEU A 612 -17.43 0.20 -2.60
CA LEU A 612 -17.76 -0.75 -3.64
C LEU A 612 -18.30 -2.08 -3.07
N LEU A 613 -17.86 -2.48 -1.87
CA LEU A 613 -18.36 -3.69 -1.22
C LEU A 613 -19.80 -3.48 -0.77
N ALA A 614 -20.08 -2.38 -0.07
CA ALA A 614 -21.43 -2.05 0.38
C ALA A 614 -22.43 -1.88 -0.78
N GLN A 615 -21.95 -1.41 -1.94
CA GLN A 615 -22.70 -1.27 -3.18
C GLN A 615 -23.07 -2.60 -3.86
N GLY A 616 -22.57 -3.72 -3.35
CA GLY A 616 -22.77 -5.04 -3.95
C GLY A 616 -22.13 -5.15 -5.34
N ARG A 617 -20.94 -4.53 -5.53
CA ARG A 617 -20.18 -4.62 -6.78
C ARG A 617 -19.33 -5.87 -6.89
N GLU A 618 -19.07 -6.56 -5.79
CA GLU A 618 -18.51 -7.90 -5.84
C GLU A 618 -19.54 -8.87 -6.45
N TYR A 619 -19.12 -9.60 -7.47
CA TYR A 619 -20.02 -10.57 -8.10
C TYR A 619 -19.48 -11.98 -8.25
N ALA A 620 -18.20 -12.21 -7.98
CA ALA A 620 -17.66 -13.56 -7.87
C ALA A 620 -16.51 -13.62 -6.85
N HIS A 621 -16.51 -14.69 -6.06
CA HIS A 621 -15.49 -15.03 -5.06
C HIS A 621 -15.16 -16.51 -5.20
N VAL A 622 -13.87 -16.85 -5.29
CA VAL A 622 -13.40 -18.24 -5.28
C VAL A 622 -12.36 -18.45 -4.18
N HIS A 623 -12.63 -19.39 -3.28
CA HIS A 623 -11.63 -19.89 -2.33
C HIS A 623 -10.61 -20.79 -3.05
N THR A 624 -9.35 -20.39 -3.08
CA THR A 624 -8.26 -21.07 -3.82
C THR A 624 -7.45 -22.05 -2.96
N GLY A 625 -8.09 -22.70 -1.99
CA GLY A 625 -7.46 -23.75 -1.18
C GLY A 625 -7.51 -25.12 -1.87
N ASP A 626 -6.37 -25.81 -1.96
CA ASP A 626 -6.27 -27.17 -2.51
C ASP A 626 -5.61 -28.14 -1.52
N ALA A 627 -6.15 -29.35 -1.38
CA ALA A 627 -5.62 -30.37 -0.47
C ALA A 627 -4.22 -30.87 -0.86
N ALA A 628 -3.86 -30.75 -2.13
CA ALA A 628 -2.55 -31.11 -2.67
C ALA A 628 -1.53 -29.95 -2.65
N GLY A 629 -1.92 -28.77 -2.15
CA GLY A 629 -1.06 -27.60 -2.04
C GLY A 629 0.06 -27.73 -1.00
N PHE A 630 1.00 -26.79 -1.04
CA PHE A 630 2.06 -26.57 -0.05
C PHE A 630 1.48 -26.38 1.37
N VAL A 631 0.40 -25.61 1.48
CA VAL A 631 -0.45 -25.56 2.68
C VAL A 631 -1.83 -26.15 2.33
N PRO A 632 -2.14 -27.38 2.76
CA PRO A 632 -3.40 -28.03 2.39
C PRO A 632 -4.65 -27.21 2.76
N ASN A 633 -5.51 -26.98 1.77
CA ASN A 633 -6.80 -26.27 1.86
C ASN A 633 -6.75 -24.79 2.30
N GLY A 634 -5.57 -24.23 2.57
CA GLY A 634 -5.43 -22.80 2.87
C GLY A 634 -5.33 -22.00 1.58
N ALA A 635 -6.25 -21.07 1.34
CA ALA A 635 -6.10 -20.09 0.26
C ALA A 635 -5.09 -19.00 0.67
N ASN A 636 -4.36 -18.49 -0.31
CA ASN A 636 -3.46 -17.36 -0.20
C ASN A 636 -3.17 -16.78 -1.59
N ALA A 637 -4.20 -16.28 -2.28
CA ALA A 637 -4.12 -15.80 -3.66
C ALA A 637 -3.21 -14.57 -3.76
N TRP A 638 -2.15 -14.67 -4.57
CA TRP A 638 -1.18 -13.61 -4.82
C TRP A 638 -1.72 -12.59 -5.82
N GLY A 639 -2.43 -13.04 -6.84
CA GLY A 639 -2.92 -12.13 -7.87
C GLY A 639 -3.96 -12.79 -8.74
N ALA A 640 -4.35 -12.10 -9.80
CA ALA A 640 -5.23 -12.65 -10.81
C ALA A 640 -4.86 -12.06 -12.16
N ILE A 641 -4.82 -12.88 -13.21
CA ILE A 641 -4.54 -12.44 -14.57
C ILE A 641 -5.66 -12.88 -15.47
N TYR A 642 -6.33 -11.92 -16.13
CA TYR A 642 -7.37 -12.23 -17.10
C TYR A 642 -6.81 -12.33 -18.51
N ALA A 643 -7.04 -13.46 -19.17
CA ALA A 643 -6.73 -13.65 -20.58
C ALA A 643 -7.71 -14.62 -21.24
N ARG A 644 -8.20 -14.25 -22.43
CA ARG A 644 -9.03 -15.11 -23.30
C ARG A 644 -10.25 -15.72 -22.59
N GLY A 645 -10.92 -14.94 -21.74
CA GLY A 645 -12.11 -15.39 -21.00
C GLY A 645 -11.83 -16.26 -19.78
N LEU A 646 -10.56 -16.44 -19.41
CA LEU A 646 -10.14 -17.16 -18.22
C LEU A 646 -9.39 -16.23 -17.27
N VAL A 647 -9.45 -16.56 -15.99
CA VAL A 647 -8.71 -15.92 -14.90
C VAL A 647 -7.71 -16.94 -14.38
N TYR A 648 -6.44 -16.60 -14.44
CA TYR A 648 -5.35 -17.40 -13.90
C TYR A 648 -4.97 -16.80 -12.54
N VAL A 649 -5.05 -17.61 -11.49
CA VAL A 649 -4.88 -17.16 -10.11
C VAL A 649 -3.70 -17.93 -9.51
N PRO A 650 -2.52 -17.31 -9.41
CA PRO A 650 -1.45 -17.86 -8.58
C PRO A 650 -1.82 -17.73 -7.10
N ASP A 651 -1.69 -18.82 -6.37
CA ASP A 651 -1.93 -18.91 -4.95
C ASP A 651 -0.69 -19.46 -4.25
N ILE A 652 -0.16 -18.71 -3.27
CA ILE A 652 1.09 -19.05 -2.57
C ILE A 652 1.03 -20.47 -2.00
N ASN A 653 -0.12 -20.83 -1.44
CA ASN A 653 -0.30 -22.04 -0.67
C ASN A 653 -0.69 -23.23 -1.55
N SER A 654 -1.39 -23.01 -2.65
CA SER A 654 -1.95 -24.11 -3.44
C SER A 654 -1.37 -24.24 -4.85
N GLY A 655 -0.79 -23.21 -5.46
CA GLY A 655 -0.29 -23.23 -6.84
C GLY A 655 -1.21 -22.47 -7.81
N LEU A 656 -1.36 -22.96 -9.03
CA LEU A 656 -2.13 -22.26 -10.07
C LEU A 656 -3.58 -22.75 -10.16
N TRP A 657 -4.51 -21.80 -10.19
CA TRP A 657 -5.92 -22.04 -10.52
C TRP A 657 -6.29 -21.37 -11.83
N VAL A 658 -7.12 -22.06 -12.62
CA VAL A 658 -7.71 -21.51 -13.85
C VAL A 658 -9.23 -21.48 -13.67
N VAL A 659 -9.78 -20.28 -13.73
CA VAL A 659 -11.17 -19.98 -13.37
C VAL A 659 -11.86 -19.31 -14.56
N LYS A 660 -13.13 -19.63 -14.79
CA LYS A 660 -13.99 -18.95 -15.74
C LYS A 660 -15.14 -18.30 -15.00
N VAL A 661 -15.28 -16.99 -15.16
CA VAL A 661 -16.45 -16.25 -14.67
C VAL A 661 -17.49 -16.26 -15.76
N GLU A 662 -18.65 -16.86 -15.49
CA GLU A 662 -19.70 -17.00 -16.50
C GLU A 662 -20.41 -15.66 -16.75
N PRO A 663 -20.95 -15.43 -17.96
CA PRO A 663 -21.77 -14.26 -18.25
C PRO A 663 -22.98 -14.15 -17.30
N GLN A 664 -23.55 -12.95 -17.21
CA GLN A 664 -24.82 -12.76 -16.49
C GLN A 664 -25.88 -13.69 -17.08
N GLN A 665 -26.44 -14.58 -16.28
CA GLN A 665 -27.65 -15.26 -16.69
C GLN A 665 -28.81 -14.26 -16.63
N PRO A 666 -29.68 -14.19 -17.65
CA PRO A 666 -30.90 -13.41 -17.55
C PRO A 666 -31.70 -13.91 -16.36
N VAL A 667 -32.19 -13.00 -15.53
CA VAL A 667 -33.14 -13.34 -14.47
C VAL A 667 -34.40 -13.82 -15.18
N ILE A 668 -34.66 -15.13 -15.15
CA ILE A 668 -35.93 -15.69 -15.62
C ILE A 668 -36.96 -15.33 -14.54
N PRO A 669 -37.98 -14.51 -14.86
CA PRO A 669 -38.99 -14.07 -13.90
C PRO A 669 -39.77 -15.19 -13.22
#